data_AF-A0A850B458-F1
#
_entry.id   AF-A0A850B458-F1
#
_cell.length_a   1.000
_cell.length_b   1.000
_cell.length_c   1.000
_cell.angle_alpha   90.00
_cell.angle_beta   90.00
_cell.angle_gamma   90.00
#
_symmetry.space_group_name_H-M   'P 1'
#
loop_
_entity.id
_entity.type
_entity.pdbx_description
1 polymer ?
#
loop_
_entity_poly.entity_id
_entity_poly.type
_entity_poly.pdbx_seq_one_letter_code
_entity_poly.pdbx_strand_id
1 'polypeptide(L)'
;MSGKGQNFRLASNAADQKSGSGKVSDPAGQCPLVNLHPPIFIDAHMHIQSGACAPLAPLHARMKNINLSRSSLDNMGTWWLIQKIATGKIGDVSPLPSDKIGELVVKENSQLAYLGMPAQASYLGICIVLTMDMDFCHIDGYEGLSVYFNDTDPNSKHKGERYYLKRKTGTQPRSECKRVYLDWREDWPLDAEEKNRQIRELETDTKMPEQQKKARIADLEKERHRTLWDLARREYEEKHPYRPPYDPSGFSTMHYHEAYAKERDAYCQQKVAQIEAEMARTDFATSDDQTLDKFLKDMNTSLFETWKQQVMRTERVTVAKPLRLMPMYHYEPRRYIKEDGSAPFKQLVEQGGVFVGFKMYTSQGYMPDENTQAGARVQAITRKFFAQCASLDVPIMAHCTPAGFFTHQRELYFDLAPPATKTLYTRIGHAGPSDKDRTRYFQEHFVHPEAWRPVLEKNPNLRLCCAHFASDPSLWDDDPAEFSKRALTKQELRDLFRKMDDYNIQLARWGGGMLGEKDCLDAVWRTNPFPGAAKPSIDDSDVIYGKGWIRSIVELCKQYPNFYTDISYLPTFDKVDSWGLFKKRRYYWHVLADIIKLYPHMVNKIMFGTDWYMILLEPHQYMEWFQKTILALKSVQDHLGGQYATWNLFHQFAVINPIKFYRLHERHPKIKAALEAKIGKAKGIDVKEAKKQLARQYETLKRLDKGKVAQMEQDVKKGPLKFTLTEIDK
;
A
#
# COMPACT_ATOMS: atom_id res chain seq x y z
N MET A 1 31.68 46.24 16.71
CA MET A 1 31.35 46.94 15.45
C MET A 1 30.85 45.90 14.45
N SER A 2 29.86 46.22 13.62
CA SER A 2 28.94 45.25 13.00
C SER A 2 29.26 44.89 11.55
N GLY A 3 29.36 43.59 11.25
CA GLY A 3 29.26 43.04 9.90
C GLY A 3 27.81 42.60 9.60
N LYS A 4 27.29 42.95 8.42
CA LYS A 4 25.88 42.79 8.06
C LYS A 4 25.55 41.38 7.58
N GLY A 5 24.51 40.76 8.16
CA GLY A 5 23.79 39.63 7.53
C GLY A 5 22.54 40.15 6.82
N GLN A 6 22.33 39.76 5.55
CA GLN A 6 21.09 40.04 4.82
C GLN A 6 20.04 38.96 5.09
N ASN A 7 18.93 39.34 5.72
CA ASN A 7 17.75 38.49 5.83
C ASN A 7 16.81 38.76 4.65
N PHE A 8 16.54 37.75 3.83
CA PHE A 8 15.40 37.77 2.91
C PHE A 8 14.10 37.65 3.71
N ARG A 9 13.28 38.70 3.72
CA ARG A 9 11.87 38.63 4.14
C ARG A 9 11.01 38.41 2.90
N LEU A 10 10.28 37.29 2.86
CA LEU A 10 9.13 37.15 1.96
C LEU A 10 8.02 38.09 2.45
N ALA A 11 7.61 39.03 1.61
CA ALA A 11 6.53 39.96 1.92
C ALA A 11 5.18 39.32 1.57
N SER A 12 4.35 39.07 2.59
CA SER A 12 2.95 38.71 2.44
C SER A 12 2.12 39.97 2.16
N ASN A 13 1.67 40.16 0.92
CA ASN A 13 0.68 41.19 0.58
C ASN A 13 -0.66 40.54 0.24
N ALA A 14 -1.58 40.55 1.21
CA ALA A 14 -3.00 40.59 0.91
C ALA A 14 -3.35 42.04 0.54
N ALA A 15 -4.06 42.25 -0.57
CA ALA A 15 -4.55 43.57 -0.96
C ALA A 15 -5.89 43.45 -1.71
N ASP A 16 -6.80 44.31 -1.30
CA ASP A 16 -8.21 44.42 -1.65
C ASP A 16 -8.58 44.36 -3.15
N GLN A 17 -9.78 43.83 -3.39
CA GLN A 17 -10.52 44.05 -4.62
C GLN A 17 -10.96 45.52 -4.73
N LYS A 18 -10.49 46.24 -5.77
CA LYS A 18 -11.28 47.32 -6.39
C LYS A 18 -11.23 47.24 -7.91
N SER A 19 -12.38 47.52 -8.51
CA SER A 19 -12.66 47.43 -9.95
C SER A 19 -11.86 48.44 -10.77
N GLY A 20 -11.15 47.94 -11.79
CA GLY A 20 -10.52 48.76 -12.84
C GLY A 20 -10.55 48.03 -14.17
N SER A 21 -11.45 48.44 -15.07
CA SER A 21 -11.61 47.82 -16.40
C SER A 21 -10.53 48.32 -17.37
N GLY A 22 -9.39 47.63 -17.40
CA GLY A 22 -8.31 47.86 -18.37
C GLY A 22 -7.99 46.60 -19.17
N LYS A 23 -8.38 46.55 -20.45
CA LYS A 23 -7.92 45.50 -21.37
C LYS A 23 -6.45 45.75 -21.74
N VAL A 24 -5.54 44.97 -21.16
CA VAL A 24 -4.18 44.79 -21.68
C VAL A 24 -4.03 43.33 -22.07
N SER A 25 -3.90 43.07 -23.36
CA SER A 25 -3.67 41.73 -23.91
C SER A 25 -2.18 41.42 -23.88
N ASP A 26 -1.72 40.77 -22.81
CA ASP A 26 -0.38 40.21 -22.72
C ASP A 26 -0.41 38.70 -23.05
N PRO A 27 0.29 38.22 -24.10
CA PRO A 27 0.38 36.79 -24.42
C PRO A 27 1.30 36.00 -23.47
N ALA A 28 2.05 36.65 -22.58
CA ALA A 28 3.10 36.01 -21.77
C ALA A 28 2.60 35.28 -20.49
N GLY A 29 1.29 35.02 -20.38
CA GLY A 29 0.66 34.43 -19.19
C GLY A 29 0.70 32.90 -19.05
N GLN A 30 1.49 32.17 -19.84
CA GLN A 30 1.58 30.71 -19.69
C GLN A 30 2.40 30.32 -18.45
N CYS A 31 1.80 29.50 -17.57
CA CYS A 31 2.49 28.93 -16.43
C CYS A 31 3.77 28.18 -16.88
N PRO A 32 4.94 28.38 -16.26
CA PRO A 32 6.19 27.72 -16.66
C PRO A 32 6.14 26.18 -16.69
N LEU A 33 5.15 25.57 -16.01
CA LEU A 33 4.90 24.13 -16.00
C LEU A 33 4.40 23.58 -17.35
N VAL A 34 3.77 24.41 -18.19
CA VAL A 34 3.16 24.01 -19.49
C VAL A 34 4.12 23.20 -20.39
N ASN A 35 5.42 23.52 -20.35
CA ASN A 35 6.46 22.87 -21.16
C ASN A 35 7.10 21.61 -20.52
N LEU A 36 6.56 21.11 -19.40
CA LEU A 36 7.10 19.96 -18.67
C LEU A 36 6.29 18.66 -18.83
N HIS A 37 5.16 18.68 -19.54
CA HIS A 37 4.22 17.55 -19.56
C HIS A 37 4.36 16.64 -20.79
N PRO A 38 4.75 15.37 -20.60
CA PRO A 38 4.77 14.38 -21.68
C PRO A 38 3.35 13.91 -22.05
N PRO A 39 3.11 13.47 -23.31
CA PRO A 39 1.84 12.85 -23.71
C PRO A 39 1.64 11.46 -23.11
N ILE A 40 2.66 10.89 -22.49
CA ILE A 40 2.53 9.72 -21.61
C ILE A 40 3.15 10.01 -20.25
N PHE A 41 2.39 9.75 -19.20
CA PHE A 41 2.82 9.88 -17.81
C PHE A 41 2.52 8.57 -17.07
N ILE A 42 3.44 8.09 -16.22
CA ILE A 42 3.25 6.88 -15.44
C ILE A 42 3.41 7.21 -13.96
N ASP A 43 2.33 7.03 -13.22
CA ASP A 43 2.33 6.99 -11.77
C ASP A 43 2.66 5.54 -11.35
N ALA A 44 3.90 5.27 -10.98
CA ALA A 44 4.39 3.91 -10.76
C ALA A 44 3.87 3.26 -9.46
N HIS A 45 3.23 4.02 -8.57
CA HIS A 45 2.83 3.53 -7.26
C HIS A 45 1.54 4.24 -6.81
N MET A 46 0.42 3.54 -6.91
CA MET A 46 -0.86 3.96 -6.33
C MET A 46 -1.53 2.81 -5.58
N HIS A 47 -2.27 3.12 -4.53
CA HIS A 47 -3.13 2.16 -3.83
C HIS A 47 -4.60 2.46 -4.13
N ILE A 48 -5.40 1.44 -4.44
CA ILE A 48 -6.86 1.55 -4.69
C ILE A 48 -7.71 0.65 -3.78
N GLN A 49 -7.14 0.13 -2.70
CA GLN A 49 -7.90 -0.69 -1.76
C GLN A 49 -9.03 0.09 -1.11
N SER A 50 -10.16 -0.57 -0.85
CA SER A 50 -11.10 -0.08 0.15
C SER A 50 -10.47 -0.14 1.55
N GLY A 51 -10.80 0.80 2.43
CA GLY A 51 -10.52 0.69 3.85
C GLY A 51 -11.18 -0.54 4.49
N ALA A 52 -12.25 -1.05 3.86
CA ALA A 52 -12.87 -2.34 4.16
C ALA A 52 -11.92 -3.55 4.03
N CYS A 53 -10.77 -3.42 3.36
CA CYS A 53 -9.79 -4.50 3.22
C CYS A 53 -8.90 -4.66 4.47
N ALA A 54 -8.80 -3.65 5.33
CA ALA A 54 -7.96 -3.71 6.51
C ALA A 54 -8.68 -4.41 7.67
N PRO A 55 -8.05 -5.35 8.39
CA PRO A 55 -8.62 -5.89 9.62
C PRO A 55 -8.55 -4.83 10.74
N LEU A 56 -9.62 -4.06 10.91
CA LEU A 56 -9.71 -2.92 11.84
C LEU A 56 -9.89 -3.34 13.32
N ALA A 57 -10.53 -4.47 13.61
CA ALA A 57 -10.73 -4.92 15.00
C ALA A 57 -9.42 -5.20 15.79
N PRO A 58 -8.34 -5.70 15.15
CA PRO A 58 -7.00 -5.68 15.74
C PRO A 58 -6.42 -4.29 16.06
N LEU A 59 -6.78 -3.23 15.31
CA LEU A 59 -6.40 -1.84 15.59
C LEU A 59 -7.21 -1.28 16.76
N HIS A 60 -8.52 -1.56 16.81
CA HIS A 60 -9.41 -1.24 17.95
C HIS A 60 -8.87 -1.75 19.28
N ALA A 61 -8.38 -2.99 19.32
CA ALA A 61 -7.87 -3.62 20.53
C ALA A 61 -6.53 -3.07 21.07
N ARG A 62 -5.88 -2.14 20.35
CA ARG A 62 -4.78 -1.30 20.86
C ARG A 62 -5.28 -0.02 21.55
N MET A 63 -6.46 0.50 21.21
CA MET A 63 -7.07 1.71 21.80
C MET A 63 -7.89 1.40 23.08
N LYS A 64 -7.29 0.63 24.01
CA LYS A 64 -7.94 -0.08 25.13
C LYS A 64 -8.90 0.69 26.06
N ASN A 65 -8.95 2.01 26.01
CA ASN A 65 -9.70 2.86 26.94
C ASN A 65 -10.85 3.65 26.30
N ILE A 66 -11.21 3.40 25.03
CA ILE A 66 -12.30 4.12 24.36
C ILE A 66 -13.26 3.13 23.69
N ASN A 67 -14.49 3.03 24.21
CA ASN A 67 -15.57 2.27 23.60
C ASN A 67 -16.09 3.02 22.36
N LEU A 68 -15.58 2.66 21.20
CA LEU A 68 -15.94 3.24 19.90
C LEU A 68 -16.60 2.17 19.04
N SER A 69 -17.75 2.51 18.45
CA SER A 69 -18.35 1.71 17.37
C SER A 69 -17.48 1.79 16.12
N ARG A 70 -17.70 0.90 15.15
CA ARG A 70 -17.01 1.02 13.85
C ARG A 70 -17.30 2.34 13.14
N SER A 71 -18.54 2.83 13.16
CA SER A 71 -18.84 4.19 12.65
C SER A 71 -18.11 5.29 13.41
N SER A 72 -17.85 5.12 14.72
CA SER A 72 -16.96 6.02 15.46
C SER A 72 -15.49 5.79 15.13
N LEU A 73 -15.05 4.68 14.52
CA LEU A 73 -13.68 4.40 14.07
C LEU A 73 -13.43 4.80 12.62
N ASP A 74 -14.41 4.71 11.75
CA ASP A 74 -14.46 5.44 10.48
C ASP A 74 -14.55 6.96 10.75
N ASN A 75 -14.83 7.35 12.00
CA ASN A 75 -14.65 8.67 12.61
C ASN A 75 -13.51 8.78 13.68
N MET A 76 -12.66 7.75 13.92
CA MET A 76 -11.56 7.79 14.92
C MET A 76 -10.21 7.17 14.54
N GLY A 77 -10.13 6.27 13.56
CA GLY A 77 -8.97 6.15 12.68
C GLY A 77 -8.74 7.44 11.88
N THR A 78 -9.82 8.20 11.73
CA THR A 78 -9.95 9.65 11.91
C THR A 78 -9.36 10.08 13.29
N TRP A 79 -10.01 10.80 14.21
CA TRP A 79 -9.46 11.35 15.51
C TRP A 79 -7.99 11.83 15.56
N TRP A 80 -7.00 10.93 15.70
CA TRP A 80 -5.56 11.21 15.46
C TRP A 80 -5.35 11.92 14.12
N LEU A 81 -6.15 11.47 13.17
CA LEU A 81 -6.28 11.93 11.83
C LEU A 81 -7.48 12.89 11.68
N ILE A 82 -8.45 13.11 12.61
CA ILE A 82 -9.38 14.29 12.58
C ILE A 82 -8.61 15.58 12.79
N GLN A 83 -7.60 15.58 13.68
CA GLN A 83 -6.65 16.68 13.76
C GLN A 83 -5.93 16.93 12.40
N LYS A 84 -6.11 16.07 11.39
CA LYS A 84 -5.74 16.25 9.98
C LYS A 84 -6.88 16.18 8.94
N ILE A 85 -8.08 15.69 9.29
CA ILE A 85 -9.23 15.39 8.40
C ILE A 85 -10.35 16.41 8.56
N ALA A 86 -10.24 17.35 9.50
CA ALA A 86 -10.96 18.63 9.39
C ALA A 86 -10.71 19.34 8.03
N THR A 87 -9.80 18.84 7.18
CA THR A 87 -9.48 19.35 5.85
C THR A 87 -9.27 18.29 4.73
N GLY A 88 -9.44 16.97 4.96
CA GLY A 88 -8.99 15.91 4.02
C GLY A 88 -10.09 15.00 3.44
N LYS A 89 -9.91 14.49 2.20
CA LYS A 89 -10.93 13.73 1.43
C LYS A 89 -11.06 12.23 1.74
N ILE A 90 -10.13 11.62 2.48
CA ILE A 90 -10.11 10.14 2.63
C ILE A 90 -11.41 9.55 3.22
N GLY A 91 -12.12 10.29 4.07
CA GLY A 91 -13.37 9.82 4.69
C GLY A 91 -14.45 9.45 3.67
N ASP A 92 -14.49 10.14 2.53
CA ASP A 92 -15.43 9.88 1.44
C ASP A 92 -14.99 8.70 0.54
N VAL A 93 -13.68 8.41 0.50
CA VAL A 93 -13.09 7.45 -0.46
C VAL A 93 -12.82 6.09 0.18
N SER A 94 -12.30 6.06 1.41
CA SER A 94 -11.98 4.82 2.14
C SER A 94 -13.15 3.82 2.23
N PRO A 95 -14.42 4.24 2.36
CA PRO A 95 -15.55 3.32 2.36
C PRO A 95 -15.90 2.71 1.00
N LEU A 96 -15.43 3.29 -0.10
CA LEU A 96 -15.81 2.87 -1.45
C LEU A 96 -15.19 1.50 -1.80
N PRO A 97 -15.84 0.72 -2.70
CA PRO A 97 -15.25 -0.52 -3.23
C PRO A 97 -14.09 -0.20 -4.17
N SER A 98 -13.15 -1.14 -4.31
CA SER A 98 -11.89 -0.91 -5.04
C SER A 98 -12.05 -0.53 -6.52
N ASP A 99 -13.14 -0.94 -7.19
CA ASP A 99 -13.42 -0.51 -8.57
C ASP A 99 -13.81 0.97 -8.64
N LYS A 100 -14.66 1.45 -7.73
CA LYS A 100 -15.03 2.87 -7.61
C LYS A 100 -13.84 3.77 -7.24
N ILE A 101 -12.96 3.29 -6.38
CA ILE A 101 -11.70 3.99 -6.08
C ILE A 101 -10.83 4.09 -7.35
N GLY A 102 -10.72 3.02 -8.14
CA GLY A 102 -10.05 3.05 -9.43
C GLY A 102 -10.67 4.03 -10.45
N GLU A 103 -12.00 4.17 -10.47
CA GLU A 103 -12.68 5.16 -11.32
C GLU A 103 -12.33 6.61 -10.93
N LEU A 104 -12.28 6.90 -9.62
CA LEU A 104 -11.86 8.21 -9.09
C LEU A 104 -10.39 8.51 -9.42
N VAL A 105 -9.49 7.55 -9.23
CA VAL A 105 -8.07 7.66 -9.60
C VAL A 105 -7.90 8.01 -11.07
N VAL A 106 -8.58 7.30 -11.98
CA VAL A 106 -8.51 7.59 -13.43
C VAL A 106 -9.11 8.96 -13.76
N LYS A 107 -10.16 9.39 -13.04
CA LYS A 107 -10.77 10.72 -13.20
C LYS A 107 -9.79 11.83 -12.81
N GLU A 108 -9.18 11.76 -11.62
CA GLU A 108 -8.21 12.76 -11.15
C GLU A 108 -6.92 12.75 -12.00
N ASN A 109 -6.39 11.56 -12.34
CA ASN A 109 -5.24 11.44 -13.24
C ASN A 109 -5.50 11.99 -14.65
N SER A 110 -6.77 11.99 -15.12
CA SER A 110 -7.15 12.63 -16.38
C SER A 110 -7.17 14.16 -16.32
N GLN A 111 -7.27 14.77 -15.13
CA GLN A 111 -7.22 16.22 -15.00
C GLN A 111 -5.83 16.78 -15.34
N LEU A 112 -4.77 15.96 -15.20
CA LEU A 112 -3.40 16.34 -15.57
C LEU A 112 -3.26 16.71 -17.06
N ALA A 113 -4.16 16.21 -17.93
CA ALA A 113 -4.20 16.59 -19.35
C ALA A 113 -4.41 18.11 -19.55
N TYR A 114 -5.06 18.80 -18.60
CA TYR A 114 -5.31 20.23 -18.68
C TYR A 114 -4.11 21.11 -18.27
N LEU A 115 -2.99 20.52 -17.82
CA LEU A 115 -1.78 21.26 -17.43
C LEU A 115 -0.94 21.76 -18.63
N GLY A 116 -1.60 22.28 -19.67
CA GLY A 116 -0.91 22.90 -20.80
C GLY A 116 -0.58 21.96 -21.97
N MET A 117 -1.15 20.76 -22.01
CA MET A 117 -1.14 20.01 -23.27
C MET A 117 -1.98 20.76 -24.32
N PRO A 118 -1.53 20.85 -25.59
CA PRO A 118 -2.36 21.35 -26.67
C PRO A 118 -3.64 20.50 -26.77
N ALA A 119 -4.77 21.12 -27.11
CA ALA A 119 -6.08 20.45 -27.23
C ALA A 119 -6.15 19.31 -28.27
N GLN A 120 -5.05 19.05 -28.99
CA GLN A 120 -4.88 18.05 -30.03
C GLN A 120 -3.96 16.88 -29.62
N ALA A 121 -3.23 16.97 -28.49
CA ALA A 121 -2.29 15.92 -28.09
C ALA A 121 -2.99 14.76 -27.36
N SER A 122 -2.68 13.51 -27.74
CA SER A 122 -3.23 12.31 -27.10
C SER A 122 -2.57 12.03 -25.74
N TYR A 123 -3.18 12.51 -24.65
CA TYR A 123 -2.71 12.21 -23.28
C TYR A 123 -3.01 10.76 -22.86
N LEU A 124 -1.98 10.08 -22.34
CA LEU A 124 -2.02 8.77 -21.70
C LEU A 124 -1.38 8.83 -20.31
N GLY A 125 -2.17 9.15 -19.29
CA GLY A 125 -1.78 8.93 -17.90
C GLY A 125 -2.04 7.48 -17.47
N ILE A 126 -1.00 6.77 -17.01
CA ILE A 126 -1.07 5.38 -16.57
C ILE A 126 -0.91 5.35 -15.06
N CYS A 127 -1.88 4.76 -14.37
CA CYS A 127 -1.87 4.52 -12.93
C CYS A 127 -1.48 3.06 -12.68
N ILE A 128 -0.28 2.81 -12.13
CA ILE A 128 0.08 1.47 -11.66
C ILE A 128 -0.52 1.26 -10.27
N VAL A 129 -1.56 0.43 -10.19
CA VAL A 129 -2.32 0.24 -8.96
C VAL A 129 -1.92 -1.02 -8.21
N LEU A 130 -1.79 -0.90 -6.91
CA LEU A 130 -1.24 -1.91 -6.01
C LEU A 130 -2.35 -2.41 -5.12
N THR A 131 -2.65 -3.68 -5.29
CA THR A 131 -3.63 -4.41 -4.49
C THR A 131 -3.01 -4.80 -3.13
N MET A 132 -3.85 -4.98 -2.12
CA MET A 132 -3.48 -5.29 -0.73
C MET A 132 -4.27 -6.49 -0.20
N ASP A 133 -3.60 -7.64 -0.10
CA ASP A 133 -4.11 -8.81 0.61
C ASP A 133 -3.81 -8.67 2.10
N MET A 134 -4.82 -8.47 2.93
CA MET A 134 -4.65 -8.40 4.40
C MET A 134 -5.16 -9.65 5.11
N ASP A 135 -5.69 -10.64 4.37
CA ASP A 135 -6.37 -11.81 4.94
C ASP A 135 -5.43 -12.59 5.87
N PHE A 136 -4.12 -12.59 5.61
CA PHE A 136 -3.11 -13.35 6.36
C PHE A 136 -2.22 -12.48 7.26
N CYS A 137 -2.58 -11.22 7.55
CA CYS A 137 -1.75 -10.21 8.24
C CYS A 137 -1.52 -10.46 9.76
N HIS A 138 -1.15 -11.68 10.16
CA HIS A 138 -0.94 -12.16 11.53
C HIS A 138 -0.10 -13.45 11.58
N ILE A 139 0.36 -13.86 12.77
CA ILE A 139 1.27 -15.01 12.95
C ILE A 139 0.69 -16.32 12.43
N ASP A 140 -0.62 -16.58 12.63
CA ASP A 140 -1.24 -17.83 12.17
C ASP A 140 -1.35 -17.91 10.63
N GLY A 141 -0.98 -16.83 9.93
CA GLY A 141 -0.72 -16.89 8.49
C GLY A 141 0.37 -17.90 8.12
N TYR A 142 1.36 -18.16 8.99
CA TYR A 142 2.35 -19.23 8.75
C TYR A 142 1.72 -20.65 8.74
N GLU A 143 0.52 -20.83 9.30
CA GLU A 143 -0.29 -22.07 9.19
C GLU A 143 -1.26 -22.04 7.99
N GLY A 144 -1.24 -20.97 7.19
CA GLY A 144 -2.15 -20.78 6.05
C GLY A 144 -3.57 -20.54 6.52
N LEU A 145 -3.73 -19.71 7.56
CA LEU A 145 -4.99 -19.33 8.17
C LEU A 145 -5.23 -17.82 8.07
N SER A 146 -6.46 -17.43 7.75
CA SER A 146 -6.88 -16.04 7.75
C SER A 146 -6.92 -15.43 9.16
N VAL A 147 -6.84 -14.11 9.26
CA VAL A 147 -6.99 -13.32 10.50
C VAL A 147 -8.32 -13.62 11.20
N TYR A 148 -9.37 -13.79 10.40
CA TYR A 148 -10.72 -14.06 10.87
C TYR A 148 -11.10 -15.53 10.72
N PHE A 149 -11.84 -16.03 11.72
CA PHE A 149 -12.40 -17.36 11.85
C PHE A 149 -13.89 -17.25 12.14
N ASN A 150 -14.72 -18.16 11.62
CA ASN A 150 -16.13 -18.26 12.03
C ASN A 150 -16.22 -19.15 13.26
N ASP A 151 -17.05 -18.80 14.25
CA ASP A 151 -17.37 -19.71 15.35
C ASP A 151 -18.37 -20.77 14.88
N THR A 152 -17.92 -22.02 14.85
CA THR A 152 -18.69 -23.17 14.38
C THR A 152 -19.21 -24.05 15.51
N ASP A 153 -18.89 -23.73 16.77
CA ASP A 153 -19.38 -24.47 17.92
C ASP A 153 -20.92 -24.36 17.99
N PRO A 154 -21.66 -25.48 17.91
CA PRO A 154 -23.11 -25.44 17.91
C PRO A 154 -23.72 -24.91 19.21
N ASN A 155 -22.96 -24.91 20.31
CA ASN A 155 -23.35 -24.48 21.65
C ASN A 155 -22.81 -23.08 22.01
N SER A 156 -21.98 -22.47 21.17
CA SER A 156 -21.48 -21.11 21.41
C SER A 156 -22.59 -20.09 21.24
N LYS A 157 -22.72 -19.17 22.20
CA LYS A 157 -23.59 -17.99 22.06
C LYS A 157 -23.17 -17.03 20.92
N HIS A 158 -21.97 -17.21 20.37
CA HIS A 158 -21.40 -16.46 19.25
C HIS A 158 -21.38 -17.28 17.95
N LYS A 159 -22.13 -18.40 17.88
CA LYS A 159 -22.18 -19.27 16.69
C LYS A 159 -22.51 -18.48 15.42
N GLY A 160 -21.65 -18.60 14.42
CA GLY A 160 -21.74 -17.89 13.14
C GLY A 160 -21.12 -16.48 13.15
N GLU A 161 -20.70 -15.94 14.28
CA GLU A 161 -19.93 -14.70 14.34
C GLU A 161 -18.47 -14.93 13.93
N ARG A 162 -17.86 -13.90 13.32
CA ARG A 162 -16.41 -13.89 13.09
C ARG A 162 -15.65 -13.49 14.34
N TYR A 163 -14.47 -14.06 14.53
CA TYR A 163 -13.53 -13.68 15.58
C TYR A 163 -12.08 -13.75 15.08
N TYR A 164 -11.18 -13.05 15.78
CA TYR A 164 -9.74 -13.23 15.65
C TYR A 164 -9.11 -13.71 16.97
N LEU A 165 -7.88 -14.23 16.89
CA LEU A 165 -7.14 -14.72 18.06
C LEU A 165 -6.22 -13.63 18.62
N LYS A 166 -6.47 -13.22 19.86
CA LYS A 166 -5.61 -12.30 20.61
C LYS A 166 -4.55 -13.09 21.39
N ARG A 167 -3.32 -12.95 20.90
CA ARG A 167 -2.09 -13.63 21.38
C ARG A 167 -1.37 -12.81 22.44
N LYS A 168 -0.72 -13.49 23.40
CA LYS A 168 0.23 -12.89 24.37
C LYS A 168 1.68 -13.01 23.94
N THR A 169 2.04 -14.13 23.29
CA THR A 169 3.37 -14.41 22.72
C THR A 169 3.21 -14.97 21.31
N GLY A 170 4.25 -14.89 20.49
CA GLY A 170 4.25 -15.47 19.14
C GLY A 170 4.17 -16.99 19.13
N THR A 171 4.66 -17.65 20.19
CA THR A 171 4.66 -19.11 20.36
C THR A 171 3.43 -19.66 21.08
N GLN A 172 2.45 -18.82 21.45
CA GLN A 172 1.28 -19.28 22.21
C GLN A 172 0.42 -20.28 21.38
N PRO A 173 0.01 -21.43 21.94
CA PRO A 173 -0.92 -22.33 21.27
C PRO A 173 -2.27 -21.67 20.95
N ARG A 174 -2.85 -21.98 19.78
CA ARG A 174 -4.15 -21.40 19.33
C ARG A 174 -5.29 -21.69 20.31
N SER A 175 -5.27 -22.84 20.98
CA SER A 175 -6.22 -23.26 22.02
C SER A 175 -6.22 -22.36 23.26
N GLU A 176 -5.10 -21.70 23.57
CA GLU A 176 -4.93 -20.81 24.72
C GLU A 176 -5.16 -19.33 24.37
N CYS A 177 -5.30 -19.01 23.09
CA CYS A 177 -5.47 -17.65 22.62
C CYS A 177 -6.89 -17.14 22.93
N LYS A 178 -7.00 -15.88 23.38
CA LYS A 178 -8.32 -15.28 23.64
C LYS A 178 -9.03 -15.01 22.31
N ARG A 179 -10.19 -15.61 22.09
CA ARG A 179 -11.09 -15.21 20.99
C ARG A 179 -11.60 -13.78 21.23
N VAL A 180 -11.55 -12.96 20.19
CA VAL A 180 -12.15 -11.62 20.17
C VAL A 180 -13.11 -11.57 18.99
N TYR A 181 -14.41 -11.60 19.28
CA TYR A 181 -15.48 -11.57 18.30
C TYR A 181 -15.62 -10.16 17.70
N LEU A 182 -16.00 -10.10 16.42
CA LEU A 182 -16.30 -8.86 15.71
C LEU A 182 -17.71 -8.38 16.08
N ASP A 183 -17.95 -7.07 15.96
CA ASP A 183 -19.33 -6.55 15.97
C ASP A 183 -20.01 -7.04 14.67
N TRP A 184 -21.23 -7.55 14.76
CA TRP A 184 -21.96 -8.12 13.62
C TRP A 184 -22.20 -7.11 12.48
N ARG A 185 -22.14 -5.81 12.77
CA ARG A 185 -22.15 -4.76 11.73
C ARG A 185 -20.93 -4.89 10.82
N GLU A 186 -19.79 -5.29 11.37
CA GLU A 186 -18.52 -5.50 10.65
C GLU A 186 -18.55 -6.66 9.63
N ASP A 187 -19.65 -7.44 9.60
CA ASP A 187 -19.83 -8.68 8.81
C ASP A 187 -20.74 -8.53 7.56
N TRP A 188 -21.20 -7.33 7.20
CA TRP A 188 -22.20 -7.08 6.14
C TRP A 188 -21.63 -7.02 4.68
N PRO A 189 -22.48 -7.04 3.64
CA PRO A 189 -23.15 -8.21 3.08
C PRO A 189 -22.26 -8.95 2.04
N LEU A 190 -20.95 -8.69 2.02
CA LEU A 190 -20.09 -8.94 0.86
C LEU A 190 -19.94 -10.44 0.54
N ASP A 191 -20.17 -11.33 1.50
CA ASP A 191 -20.25 -12.77 1.24
C ASP A 191 -21.39 -13.13 0.25
N ALA A 192 -22.55 -12.46 0.31
CA ALA A 192 -23.66 -12.73 -0.62
C ALA A 192 -23.31 -12.40 -2.09
N GLU A 193 -22.51 -11.35 -2.31
CA GLU A 193 -21.98 -11.01 -3.64
C GLU A 193 -20.93 -12.04 -4.12
N GLU A 194 -20.09 -12.53 -3.22
CA GLU A 194 -19.14 -13.62 -3.47
C GLU A 194 -19.86 -14.93 -3.81
N LYS A 195 -20.93 -15.31 -3.08
CA LYS A 195 -21.78 -16.47 -3.44
C LYS A 195 -22.40 -16.28 -4.82
N ASN A 196 -22.95 -15.10 -5.13
CA ASN A 196 -23.48 -14.80 -6.46
C ASN A 196 -22.39 -14.84 -7.55
N ARG A 197 -21.13 -14.49 -7.27
CA ARG A 197 -20.02 -14.70 -8.22
C ARG A 197 -19.76 -16.20 -8.41
N GLN A 198 -19.65 -16.98 -7.33
CA GLN A 198 -19.41 -18.42 -7.38
C GLN A 198 -20.53 -19.18 -8.11
N ILE A 199 -21.80 -18.79 -7.92
CA ILE A 199 -22.94 -19.31 -8.68
C ILE A 199 -22.75 -19.04 -10.18
N ARG A 200 -22.48 -17.78 -10.57
CA ARG A 200 -22.25 -17.40 -11.97
C ARG A 200 -21.01 -18.06 -12.60
N GLU A 201 -19.94 -18.26 -11.83
CA GLU A 201 -18.76 -19.01 -12.25
C GLU A 201 -19.13 -20.46 -12.56
N LEU A 202 -19.84 -21.13 -11.64
CA LEU A 202 -20.33 -22.50 -11.83
C LEU A 202 -21.30 -22.61 -13.00
N GLU A 203 -22.29 -21.73 -13.14
CA GLU A 203 -23.22 -21.69 -14.27
C GLU A 203 -22.49 -21.75 -15.63
N THR A 204 -21.38 -21.01 -15.74
CA THR A 204 -20.53 -20.97 -16.93
C THR A 204 -19.46 -22.07 -17.01
N ASP A 205 -19.31 -22.92 -15.99
CA ASP A 205 -18.39 -24.05 -16.02
C ASP A 205 -18.92 -25.17 -16.92
N THR A 206 -18.16 -25.46 -17.97
CA THR A 206 -18.42 -26.52 -18.96
C THR A 206 -17.71 -27.83 -18.64
N LYS A 207 -16.89 -27.87 -17.58
CA LYS A 207 -16.10 -29.05 -17.16
C LYS A 207 -16.75 -29.80 -16.00
N MET A 208 -17.52 -29.12 -15.16
CA MET A 208 -18.20 -29.74 -14.02
C MET A 208 -19.47 -30.50 -14.46
N PRO A 209 -19.71 -31.73 -13.97
CA PRO A 209 -20.96 -32.46 -14.24
C PRO A 209 -22.20 -31.67 -13.80
N GLU A 210 -23.23 -31.59 -14.66
CA GLU A 210 -24.45 -30.80 -14.42
C GLU A 210 -25.11 -31.07 -13.05
N GLN A 211 -25.17 -32.33 -12.62
CA GLN A 211 -25.76 -32.69 -11.33
C GLN A 211 -24.94 -32.14 -10.14
N GLN A 212 -23.61 -32.18 -10.23
CA GLN A 212 -22.70 -31.64 -9.22
C GLN A 212 -22.75 -30.11 -9.21
N LYS A 213 -22.80 -29.49 -10.38
CA LYS A 213 -22.99 -28.04 -10.56
C LYS A 213 -24.28 -27.56 -9.90
N LYS A 214 -25.41 -28.20 -10.21
CA LYS A 214 -26.72 -27.85 -9.63
C LYS A 214 -26.76 -28.02 -8.11
N ALA A 215 -26.18 -29.10 -7.58
CA ALA A 215 -26.04 -29.30 -6.14
C ALA A 215 -25.22 -28.16 -5.49
N ARG A 216 -24.06 -27.80 -6.08
CA ARG A 216 -23.23 -26.72 -5.50
C ARG A 216 -23.85 -25.33 -5.63
N ILE A 217 -24.59 -25.05 -6.71
CA ILE A 217 -25.38 -23.82 -6.85
C ILE A 217 -26.44 -23.74 -5.75
N ALA A 218 -27.22 -24.80 -5.54
CA ALA A 218 -28.25 -24.85 -4.49
C ALA A 218 -27.66 -24.67 -3.07
N ASP A 219 -26.48 -25.24 -2.80
CA ASP A 219 -25.75 -24.99 -1.55
C ASP A 219 -25.36 -23.51 -1.41
N LEU A 220 -24.83 -22.89 -2.47
CA LEU A 220 -24.43 -21.48 -2.47
C LEU A 220 -25.62 -20.52 -2.34
N GLU A 221 -26.77 -20.83 -2.94
CA GLU A 221 -28.01 -20.08 -2.78
C GLU A 221 -28.55 -20.19 -1.34
N LYS A 222 -28.47 -21.39 -0.74
CA LYS A 222 -28.84 -21.63 0.65
C LYS A 222 -27.88 -20.94 1.63
N GLU A 223 -26.58 -20.92 1.35
CA GLU A 223 -25.58 -20.13 2.07
C GLU A 223 -25.91 -18.63 1.94
N ARG A 224 -26.14 -18.11 0.73
CA ARG A 224 -26.53 -16.71 0.46
C ARG A 224 -27.78 -16.30 1.24
N HIS A 225 -28.86 -17.07 1.09
CA HIS A 225 -30.15 -16.76 1.72
C HIS A 225 -30.05 -16.80 3.24
N ARG A 226 -29.31 -17.75 3.82
CA ARG A 226 -29.03 -17.78 5.27
C ARG A 226 -28.28 -16.52 5.71
N THR A 227 -27.23 -16.11 5.01
CA THR A 227 -26.49 -14.89 5.33
C THR A 227 -27.42 -13.67 5.32
N LEU A 228 -28.22 -13.48 4.27
CA LEU A 228 -29.19 -12.37 4.19
C LEU A 228 -30.25 -12.44 5.32
N TRP A 229 -30.70 -13.64 5.69
CA TRP A 229 -31.67 -13.85 6.75
C TRP A 229 -31.12 -13.54 8.15
N ASP A 230 -29.96 -14.09 8.52
CA ASP A 230 -29.30 -13.83 9.81
C ASP A 230 -28.99 -12.33 9.98
N LEU A 231 -28.66 -11.64 8.88
CA LEU A 231 -28.47 -10.20 8.83
C LEU A 231 -29.76 -9.41 9.10
N ALA A 232 -30.85 -9.73 8.38
CA ALA A 232 -32.15 -9.09 8.62
C ALA A 232 -32.70 -9.37 10.04
N ARG A 233 -32.42 -10.58 10.57
CA ARG A 233 -32.79 -10.95 11.94
C ARG A 233 -32.12 -10.05 12.97
N ARG A 234 -30.80 -9.82 12.84
CA ARG A 234 -30.04 -8.93 13.73
C ARG A 234 -30.51 -7.48 13.65
N GLU A 235 -30.83 -6.98 12.45
CA GLU A 235 -31.39 -5.64 12.27
C GLU A 235 -32.76 -5.48 12.98
N TYR A 236 -33.63 -6.49 12.93
CA TYR A 236 -34.88 -6.49 13.68
C TYR A 236 -34.63 -6.55 15.19
N GLU A 237 -33.80 -7.48 15.66
CA GLU A 237 -33.53 -7.71 17.09
C GLU A 237 -32.84 -6.52 17.77
N GLU A 238 -32.11 -5.67 17.03
CA GLU A 238 -31.62 -4.38 17.53
C GLU A 238 -32.74 -3.33 17.65
N LYS A 239 -33.54 -3.16 16.58
CA LYS A 239 -34.60 -2.14 16.52
C LYS A 239 -35.76 -2.43 17.47
N HIS A 240 -36.01 -3.70 17.73
CA HIS A 240 -37.08 -4.21 18.58
C HIS A 240 -36.46 -5.14 19.64
N PRO A 241 -35.71 -4.61 20.63
CA PRO A 241 -35.03 -5.46 21.60
C PRO A 241 -36.06 -6.28 22.39
N TYR A 242 -35.87 -7.60 22.41
CA TYR A 242 -36.80 -8.52 23.08
C TYR A 242 -36.97 -8.18 24.56
N ARG A 243 -38.18 -7.74 24.94
CA ARG A 243 -38.54 -7.34 26.30
C ARG A 243 -39.85 -8.03 26.69
N PRO A 244 -39.80 -9.29 27.18
CA PRO A 244 -41.01 -9.98 27.61
C PRO A 244 -41.68 -9.19 28.74
N PRO A 245 -43.02 -9.02 28.71
CA PRO A 245 -43.72 -8.45 29.86
C PRO A 245 -43.50 -9.35 31.08
N TYR A 246 -43.31 -8.75 32.25
CA TYR A 246 -43.21 -9.50 33.49
C TYR A 246 -44.59 -10.05 33.86
N ASP A 247 -44.80 -11.34 33.58
CA ASP A 247 -46.02 -12.09 33.90
C ASP A 247 -45.68 -13.25 34.86
N PRO A 248 -46.12 -13.19 36.12
CA PRO A 248 -45.92 -14.27 37.09
C PRO A 248 -46.62 -15.60 36.72
N SER A 249 -47.60 -15.58 35.80
CA SER A 249 -48.36 -16.76 35.40
C SER A 249 -47.74 -17.56 34.25
N GLY A 250 -46.76 -16.99 33.54
CA GLY A 250 -46.05 -17.64 32.43
C GLY A 250 -46.90 -17.91 31.17
N PHE A 251 -48.17 -17.51 31.15
CA PHE A 251 -49.09 -17.78 30.03
C PHE A 251 -49.03 -16.68 28.96
N SER A 252 -48.78 -15.43 29.39
CA SER A 252 -48.63 -14.27 28.49
C SER A 252 -47.28 -14.29 27.76
N THR A 253 -46.23 -14.77 28.43
CA THR A 253 -44.88 -14.81 27.85
C THR A 253 -44.79 -15.72 26.62
N MET A 254 -45.46 -16.87 26.60
CA MET A 254 -45.44 -17.79 25.44
C MET A 254 -46.06 -17.15 24.19
N HIS A 255 -47.22 -16.50 24.33
CA HIS A 255 -47.89 -15.78 23.24
C HIS A 255 -47.04 -14.59 22.76
N TYR A 256 -46.35 -13.91 23.67
CA TYR A 256 -45.41 -12.84 23.32
C TYR A 256 -44.17 -13.35 22.56
N HIS A 257 -43.62 -14.51 22.95
CA HIS A 257 -42.54 -15.18 22.22
C HIS A 257 -42.94 -15.53 20.77
N GLU A 258 -44.13 -16.10 20.58
CA GLU A 258 -44.64 -16.47 19.25
C GLU A 258 -44.93 -15.24 18.37
N ALA A 259 -45.56 -14.20 18.93
CA ALA A 259 -45.82 -12.94 18.24
C ALA A 259 -44.52 -12.28 17.78
N TYR A 260 -43.55 -12.13 18.68
CA TYR A 260 -42.24 -11.55 18.38
C TYR A 260 -41.47 -12.34 17.31
N ALA A 261 -41.47 -13.68 17.40
CA ALA A 261 -40.84 -14.53 16.39
C ALA A 261 -41.51 -14.36 15.01
N LYS A 262 -42.84 -14.29 14.96
CA LYS A 262 -43.61 -14.10 13.73
C LYS A 262 -43.37 -12.73 13.08
N GLU A 263 -43.34 -11.66 13.87
CA GLU A 263 -43.01 -10.31 13.39
C GLU A 263 -41.58 -10.22 12.85
N ARG A 264 -40.61 -10.76 13.61
CA ARG A 264 -39.20 -10.83 13.21
C ARG A 264 -39.03 -11.60 11.91
N ASP A 265 -39.65 -12.76 11.78
CA ASP A 265 -39.48 -13.62 10.60
C ASP A 265 -40.18 -13.01 9.36
N ALA A 266 -41.31 -12.31 9.54
CA ALA A 266 -41.94 -11.52 8.48
C ALA A 266 -41.06 -10.34 8.04
N TYR A 267 -40.43 -9.63 8.98
CA TYR A 267 -39.44 -8.59 8.68
C TYR A 267 -38.24 -9.18 7.92
N CYS A 268 -37.73 -10.34 8.33
CA CYS A 268 -36.64 -11.03 7.64
C CYS A 268 -37.00 -11.34 6.18
N GLN A 269 -38.17 -11.91 5.93
CA GLN A 269 -38.66 -12.17 4.57
C GLN A 269 -38.71 -10.91 3.72
N GLN A 270 -39.31 -9.83 4.24
CA GLN A 270 -39.42 -8.56 3.52
C GLN A 270 -38.04 -7.95 3.21
N LYS A 271 -37.13 -7.93 4.20
CA LYS A 271 -35.80 -7.35 4.06
C LYS A 271 -34.92 -8.16 3.11
N VAL A 272 -34.94 -9.49 3.20
CA VAL A 272 -34.22 -10.37 2.27
C VAL A 272 -34.72 -10.17 0.85
N ALA A 273 -36.05 -10.17 0.63
CA ALA A 273 -36.64 -9.94 -0.68
C ALA A 273 -36.31 -8.54 -1.23
N GLN A 274 -36.28 -7.51 -0.38
CA GLN A 274 -35.83 -6.17 -0.77
C GLN A 274 -34.38 -6.19 -1.25
N ILE A 275 -33.46 -6.77 -0.46
CA ILE A 275 -32.03 -6.83 -0.80
C ILE A 275 -31.82 -7.65 -2.08
N GLU A 276 -32.48 -8.81 -2.23
CA GLU A 276 -32.37 -9.61 -3.46
C GLU A 276 -32.94 -8.87 -4.68
N ALA A 277 -34.05 -8.14 -4.54
CA ALA A 277 -34.61 -7.31 -5.60
C ALA A 277 -33.75 -6.06 -5.93
N GLU A 278 -32.99 -5.54 -4.97
CA GLU A 278 -32.01 -4.48 -5.19
C GLU A 278 -30.76 -5.02 -5.89
N MET A 279 -30.22 -6.17 -5.45
CA MET A 279 -29.11 -6.89 -6.09
C MET A 279 -29.43 -7.37 -7.51
N ALA A 280 -30.70 -7.67 -7.80
CA ALA A 280 -31.17 -8.03 -9.14
C ALA A 280 -31.41 -6.81 -10.04
N ARG A 281 -31.77 -5.64 -9.47
CA ARG A 281 -31.91 -4.37 -10.21
C ARG A 281 -30.56 -3.70 -10.47
N THR A 282 -29.56 -3.90 -9.60
CA THR A 282 -28.18 -3.50 -9.85
C THR A 282 -27.47 -4.49 -10.76
N ASP A 283 -27.94 -4.56 -12.01
CA ASP A 283 -27.01 -4.86 -13.10
C ASP A 283 -26.03 -3.67 -13.14
N PHE A 284 -24.84 -3.84 -12.55
CA PHE A 284 -23.88 -2.80 -12.12
C PHE A 284 -23.30 -1.93 -13.26
N ALA A 285 -23.91 -1.95 -14.44
CA ALA A 285 -23.47 -1.32 -15.67
C ALA A 285 -23.91 0.15 -15.82
N THR A 286 -25.10 0.52 -15.31
CA THR A 286 -25.82 1.73 -15.78
C THR A 286 -26.71 2.46 -14.76
N SER A 287 -26.84 2.02 -13.50
CA SER A 287 -27.73 2.68 -12.54
C SER A 287 -27.14 4.00 -12.00
N ASP A 288 -27.96 5.05 -11.97
CA ASP A 288 -27.66 6.40 -11.45
C ASP A 288 -26.88 6.38 -10.12
N ASP A 289 -25.72 7.06 -10.11
CA ASP A 289 -24.78 7.11 -8.96
C ASP A 289 -25.51 7.49 -7.66
N GLN A 290 -26.53 8.37 -7.72
CA GLN A 290 -27.25 8.83 -6.53
C GLN A 290 -27.92 7.70 -5.72
N THR A 291 -28.34 6.61 -6.37
CA THR A 291 -29.04 5.52 -5.67
C THR A 291 -28.05 4.61 -4.94
N LEU A 292 -26.90 4.34 -5.55
CA LEU A 292 -25.82 3.56 -4.93
C LEU A 292 -25.13 4.38 -3.83
N ASP A 293 -24.89 5.67 -4.06
CA ASP A 293 -24.29 6.58 -3.09
C ASP A 293 -25.20 6.73 -1.86
N LYS A 294 -26.52 6.79 -2.06
CA LYS A 294 -27.51 6.73 -0.97
C LYS A 294 -27.49 5.38 -0.25
N PHE A 295 -27.50 4.25 -0.96
CA PHE A 295 -27.44 2.92 -0.35
C PHE A 295 -26.16 2.71 0.49
N LEU A 296 -25.00 3.14 -0.01
CA LEU A 296 -23.72 3.05 0.71
C LEU A 296 -23.62 4.04 1.88
N LYS A 297 -24.30 5.19 1.82
CA LYS A 297 -24.39 6.14 2.95
C LYS A 297 -25.39 5.69 4.02
N ASP A 298 -26.54 5.15 3.61
CA ASP A 298 -27.57 4.60 4.51
C ASP A 298 -27.05 3.32 5.19
N MET A 299 -26.21 2.52 4.52
CA MET A 299 -25.45 1.42 5.12
C MET A 299 -24.09 1.89 5.68
N ASN A 300 -24.11 2.56 6.84
CA ASN A 300 -22.94 2.86 7.69
C ASN A 300 -21.81 1.84 7.51
N THR A 301 -20.68 2.27 6.94
CA THR A 301 -19.85 1.50 5.98
C THR A 301 -18.94 0.44 6.60
N SER A 302 -19.61 -0.58 7.12
CA SER A 302 -19.04 -1.58 8.03
C SER A 302 -18.61 -2.88 7.33
N LEU A 303 -18.41 -2.86 6.01
CA LEU A 303 -18.23 -4.09 5.23
C LEU A 303 -16.76 -4.57 5.26
N PHE A 304 -16.49 -5.86 5.04
CA PHE A 304 -15.11 -6.36 4.85
C PHE A 304 -14.89 -6.80 3.40
N GLU A 305 -14.06 -6.06 2.65
CA GLU A 305 -13.72 -6.40 1.26
C GLU A 305 -12.60 -7.46 1.26
N THR A 306 -12.97 -8.69 0.94
CA THR A 306 -12.03 -9.81 0.88
C THR A 306 -11.02 -9.63 -0.26
N TRP A 307 -9.86 -10.27 -0.14
CA TRP A 307 -8.85 -10.30 -1.20
C TRP A 307 -9.42 -10.63 -2.59
N LYS A 308 -10.28 -11.66 -2.69
CA LYS A 308 -10.88 -12.10 -3.96
C LYS A 308 -11.75 -11.02 -4.59
N GLN A 309 -12.48 -10.25 -3.78
CA GLN A 309 -13.33 -9.16 -4.25
C GLN A 309 -12.49 -7.98 -4.72
N GLN A 310 -11.44 -7.63 -3.98
CA GLN A 310 -10.51 -6.59 -4.37
C GLN A 310 -9.84 -6.90 -5.72
N VAL A 311 -9.38 -8.15 -5.93
CA VAL A 311 -8.84 -8.63 -7.21
C VAL A 311 -9.87 -8.50 -8.34
N MET A 312 -11.09 -9.01 -8.12
CA MET A 312 -12.17 -8.98 -9.11
C MET A 312 -12.55 -7.55 -9.51
N ARG A 313 -12.70 -6.65 -8.53
CA ARG A 313 -13.02 -5.23 -8.75
C ARG A 313 -11.88 -4.48 -9.43
N THR A 314 -10.64 -4.79 -9.05
CA THR A 314 -9.43 -4.26 -9.72
C THR A 314 -9.36 -4.71 -11.18
N GLU A 315 -9.61 -6.00 -11.49
CA GLU A 315 -9.72 -6.46 -12.88
C GLU A 315 -10.85 -5.72 -13.62
N ARG A 316 -12.03 -5.57 -12.99
CA ARG A 316 -13.19 -4.90 -13.58
C ARG A 316 -12.87 -3.46 -14.02
N VAL A 317 -12.30 -2.64 -13.13
CA VAL A 317 -11.95 -1.26 -13.48
C VAL A 317 -10.78 -1.19 -14.47
N THR A 318 -9.82 -2.13 -14.42
CA THR A 318 -8.76 -2.28 -15.43
C THR A 318 -9.32 -2.50 -16.83
N VAL A 319 -10.34 -3.36 -16.96
CA VAL A 319 -10.99 -3.69 -18.23
C VAL A 319 -11.92 -2.56 -18.69
N ALA A 320 -12.56 -1.84 -17.77
CA ALA A 320 -13.41 -0.67 -18.07
C ALA A 320 -12.60 0.61 -18.43
N LYS A 321 -11.38 0.75 -17.90
CA LYS A 321 -10.46 1.88 -18.12
C LYS A 321 -9.10 1.37 -18.66
N PRO A 322 -9.08 0.68 -19.82
CA PRO A 322 -7.89 -0.01 -20.32
C PRO A 322 -6.70 0.94 -20.44
N LEU A 323 -5.50 0.44 -20.16
CA LEU A 323 -4.21 1.16 -20.18
C LEU A 323 -4.10 2.44 -19.31
N ARG A 324 -5.19 3.02 -18.80
CA ARG A 324 -5.19 4.12 -17.81
C ARG A 324 -4.91 3.61 -16.41
N LEU A 325 -5.28 2.36 -16.15
CA LEU A 325 -5.08 1.67 -14.88
C LEU A 325 -4.45 0.30 -15.20
N MET A 326 -3.32 -0.01 -14.58
CA MET A 326 -2.56 -1.25 -14.79
C MET A 326 -2.25 -1.87 -13.42
N PRO A 327 -2.85 -3.01 -13.05
CA PRO A 327 -2.75 -3.51 -11.70
C PRO A 327 -1.51 -4.37 -11.46
N MET A 328 -1.01 -4.39 -10.23
CA MET A 328 -0.10 -5.40 -9.71
C MET A 328 -0.86 -6.33 -8.76
N TYR A 329 -0.62 -7.63 -8.87
CA TYR A 329 -1.27 -8.66 -8.06
C TYR A 329 -0.53 -8.80 -6.72
N HIS A 330 -1.21 -8.64 -5.59
CA HIS A 330 -0.60 -8.88 -4.29
C HIS A 330 -0.24 -10.37 -4.10
N TYR A 331 1.05 -10.66 -3.95
CA TYR A 331 1.52 -12.00 -3.65
C TYR A 331 1.77 -12.16 -2.14
N GLU A 332 0.75 -12.63 -1.45
CA GLU A 332 0.85 -13.08 -0.06
C GLU A 332 1.28 -14.56 -0.05
N PRO A 333 2.55 -14.91 0.25
CA PRO A 333 3.02 -16.29 0.18
C PRO A 333 2.29 -17.23 1.15
N ARG A 334 1.77 -16.71 2.26
CA ARG A 334 1.03 -17.50 3.27
C ARG A 334 -0.29 -18.06 2.74
N ARG A 335 -0.88 -17.41 1.73
CA ARG A 335 -2.06 -17.90 0.99
C ARG A 335 -1.79 -19.24 0.29
N TYR A 336 -0.55 -19.47 -0.15
CA TYR A 336 -0.20 -20.58 -1.04
C TYR A 336 0.56 -21.73 -0.37
N ILE A 337 0.75 -21.75 0.95
CA ILE A 337 1.54 -22.81 1.62
C ILE A 337 0.88 -24.21 1.60
N LYS A 338 -0.40 -24.28 1.20
CA LYS A 338 -1.17 -25.52 0.96
C LYS A 338 -1.22 -25.89 -0.53
N GLU A 339 -0.63 -25.05 -1.37
CA GLU A 339 -0.56 -25.14 -2.83
C GLU A 339 0.93 -25.09 -3.25
N ASP A 340 1.21 -24.94 -4.55
CA ASP A 340 2.58 -24.88 -5.07
C ASP A 340 3.06 -23.45 -5.37
N GLY A 341 2.27 -22.43 -5.04
CA GLY A 341 2.56 -21.02 -5.31
C GLY A 341 2.47 -20.57 -6.77
N SER A 342 2.17 -21.47 -7.72
CA SER A 342 2.20 -21.16 -9.17
C SER A 342 0.91 -20.52 -9.70
N ALA A 343 -0.22 -20.68 -9.02
CA ALA A 343 -1.54 -20.28 -9.52
C ALA A 343 -1.62 -18.80 -9.98
N PRO A 344 -1.02 -17.82 -9.26
CA PRO A 344 -0.99 -16.44 -9.73
C PRO A 344 -0.23 -16.24 -11.04
N PHE A 345 0.88 -16.96 -11.30
CA PHE A 345 1.62 -16.86 -12.57
C PHE A 345 0.79 -17.33 -13.76
N LYS A 346 -0.08 -18.33 -13.58
CA LYS A 346 -0.99 -18.79 -14.64
C LYS A 346 -1.95 -17.67 -15.03
N GLN A 347 -2.52 -16.98 -14.03
CA GLN A 347 -3.41 -15.83 -14.24
C GLN A 347 -2.70 -14.59 -14.81
N LEU A 348 -1.44 -14.36 -14.44
CA LEU A 348 -0.64 -13.18 -14.85
C LEU A 348 0.04 -13.33 -16.22
N VAL A 349 0.75 -14.44 -16.43
CA VAL A 349 1.75 -14.59 -17.50
C VAL A 349 1.28 -15.53 -18.61
N GLU A 350 0.67 -16.66 -18.25
CA GLU A 350 0.35 -17.74 -19.20
C GLU A 350 -1.01 -17.55 -19.88
N GLN A 351 -2.04 -17.14 -19.13
CA GLN A 351 -3.43 -17.02 -19.63
C GLN A 351 -3.77 -15.64 -20.21
N GLY A 352 -2.78 -14.75 -20.36
CA GLY A 352 -3.00 -13.37 -20.80
C GLY A 352 -3.67 -12.52 -19.71
N GLY A 353 -3.00 -12.37 -18.57
CA GLY A 353 -3.46 -11.53 -17.47
C GLY A 353 -3.39 -10.03 -17.78
N VAL A 354 -4.26 -9.25 -17.13
CA VAL A 354 -4.23 -7.77 -17.21
C VAL A 354 -3.21 -7.14 -16.25
N PHE A 355 -2.70 -7.92 -15.30
CA PHE A 355 -1.73 -7.48 -14.31
C PHE A 355 -0.32 -7.31 -14.91
N VAL A 356 0.42 -6.28 -14.49
CA VAL A 356 1.78 -5.99 -14.99
C VAL A 356 2.89 -6.60 -14.14
N GLY A 357 2.60 -7.03 -12.90
CA GLY A 357 3.57 -7.69 -12.02
C GLY A 357 2.97 -8.02 -10.66
N PHE A 358 3.82 -8.26 -9.67
CA PHE A 358 3.43 -8.56 -8.30
C PHE A 358 3.69 -7.42 -7.31
N LYS A 359 2.77 -7.16 -6.38
CA LYS A 359 3.02 -6.38 -5.15
C LYS A 359 3.36 -7.36 -4.03
N MET A 360 4.32 -7.02 -3.19
CA MET A 360 4.58 -7.67 -1.90
C MET A 360 4.62 -6.63 -0.79
N TYR A 361 4.32 -7.06 0.43
CA TYR A 361 4.12 -6.18 1.58
C TYR A 361 4.52 -6.92 2.87
N THR A 362 5.81 -7.22 2.99
CA THR A 362 6.40 -8.06 4.03
C THR A 362 6.15 -7.57 5.46
N SER A 363 5.84 -6.28 5.66
CA SER A 363 5.39 -5.74 6.95
C SER A 363 4.04 -6.33 7.44
N GLN A 364 3.31 -7.06 6.60
CA GLN A 364 2.19 -7.92 7.01
C GLN A 364 2.62 -9.20 7.74
N GLY A 365 3.92 -9.47 7.88
CA GLY A 365 4.46 -10.54 8.71
C GLY A 365 4.95 -11.78 7.96
N TYR A 366 5.70 -11.59 6.88
CA TYR A 366 6.54 -12.61 6.27
C TYR A 366 7.85 -11.96 5.82
N MET A 367 8.98 -12.65 5.95
CA MET A 367 10.26 -12.11 5.49
C MET A 367 10.44 -12.29 3.97
N PRO A 368 11.31 -11.51 3.31
CA PRO A 368 11.75 -11.80 1.95
C PRO A 368 12.49 -13.15 1.88
N ASP A 369 13.54 -13.34 2.69
CA ASP A 369 14.22 -14.63 2.87
C ASP A 369 13.93 -15.16 4.28
N GLU A 370 12.83 -15.92 4.38
CA GLU A 370 12.29 -16.42 5.63
C GLU A 370 13.21 -17.46 6.28
N ASN A 371 13.78 -17.16 7.45
CA ASN A 371 14.74 -18.01 8.14
C ASN A 371 14.23 -18.60 9.47
N THR A 372 12.95 -18.40 9.83
CA THR A 372 12.35 -18.99 11.03
C THR A 372 11.85 -20.43 10.80
N GLN A 373 11.81 -21.24 11.86
CA GLN A 373 11.24 -22.60 11.79
C GLN A 373 9.75 -22.59 11.44
N ALA A 374 8.98 -21.63 11.98
CA ALA A 374 7.57 -21.45 11.67
C ALA A 374 7.36 -21.07 10.19
N GLY A 375 8.26 -20.25 9.65
CA GLY A 375 8.23 -19.79 8.27
C GLY A 375 8.76 -20.77 7.23
N ALA A 376 9.26 -21.96 7.59
CA ALA A 376 9.89 -22.90 6.64
C ALA A 376 9.02 -23.23 5.39
N ARG A 377 7.69 -23.31 5.53
CA ARG A 377 6.77 -23.48 4.40
C ARG A 377 6.66 -22.23 3.53
N VAL A 378 6.62 -21.04 4.14
CA VAL A 378 6.65 -19.76 3.43
C VAL A 378 7.97 -19.61 2.67
N GLN A 379 9.10 -19.98 3.27
CA GLN A 379 10.42 -19.98 2.61
C GLN A 379 10.43 -20.82 1.32
N ALA A 380 9.83 -22.03 1.34
CA ALA A 380 9.75 -22.88 0.16
C ALA A 380 8.94 -22.22 -0.98
N ILE A 381 7.82 -21.56 -0.63
CA ILE A 381 6.98 -20.82 -1.58
C ILE A 381 7.70 -19.58 -2.12
N THR A 382 8.29 -18.74 -1.26
CA THR A 382 8.95 -17.50 -1.68
C THR A 382 10.19 -17.78 -2.53
N ARG A 383 11.00 -18.79 -2.20
CA ARG A 383 12.16 -19.19 -3.03
C ARG A 383 11.75 -19.57 -4.46
N LYS A 384 10.71 -20.40 -4.61
CA LYS A 384 10.18 -20.78 -5.93
C LYS A 384 9.60 -19.57 -6.67
N PHE A 385 8.82 -18.74 -5.96
CA PHE A 385 8.22 -17.52 -6.50
C PHE A 385 9.28 -16.54 -7.04
N PHE A 386 10.34 -16.24 -6.28
CA PHE A 386 11.39 -15.32 -6.72
C PHE A 386 12.19 -15.87 -7.91
N ALA A 387 12.52 -17.17 -7.90
CA ALA A 387 13.17 -17.82 -9.04
C ALA A 387 12.31 -17.75 -10.32
N GLN A 388 10.99 -17.94 -10.19
CA GLN A 388 10.04 -17.85 -11.30
C GLN A 388 9.83 -16.40 -11.77
N CYS A 389 9.78 -15.42 -10.87
CA CYS A 389 9.77 -14.00 -11.24
C CYS A 389 11.05 -13.56 -11.95
N ALA A 390 12.22 -14.06 -11.53
CA ALA A 390 13.49 -13.78 -12.18
C ALA A 390 13.61 -14.45 -13.57
N SER A 391 13.16 -15.70 -13.72
CA SER A 391 13.24 -16.42 -15.00
C SER A 391 12.24 -15.90 -16.05
N LEU A 392 11.06 -15.45 -15.61
CA LEU A 392 10.05 -14.84 -16.47
C LEU A 392 10.22 -13.31 -16.62
N ASP A 393 11.17 -12.72 -15.89
CA ASP A 393 11.42 -11.27 -15.78
C ASP A 393 10.13 -10.47 -15.52
N VAL A 394 9.43 -10.89 -14.46
CA VAL A 394 8.20 -10.28 -13.93
C VAL A 394 8.59 -9.30 -12.81
N PRO A 395 8.18 -8.02 -12.88
CA PRO A 395 8.49 -7.03 -11.85
C PRO A 395 7.76 -7.31 -10.54
N ILE A 396 8.48 -7.14 -9.43
CA ILE A 396 7.96 -7.13 -8.07
C ILE A 396 8.11 -5.73 -7.49
N MET A 397 7.04 -5.13 -7.01
CA MET A 397 7.10 -3.96 -6.13
C MET A 397 6.91 -4.41 -4.69
N ALA A 398 7.83 -4.06 -3.79
CA ALA A 398 7.80 -4.43 -2.39
C ALA A 398 7.64 -3.18 -1.51
N HIS A 399 6.79 -3.26 -0.47
CA HIS A 399 6.81 -2.29 0.62
C HIS A 399 8.06 -2.48 1.49
N CYS A 400 8.74 -1.38 1.76
CA CYS A 400 10.10 -1.34 2.27
C CYS A 400 10.34 0.00 3.00
N THR A 401 9.42 0.41 3.87
CA THR A 401 9.61 1.50 4.85
C THR A 401 9.12 1.07 6.24
N PRO A 402 9.70 1.60 7.34
CA PRO A 402 9.32 1.21 8.70
C PRO A 402 7.90 1.69 9.11
N ALA A 403 7.30 2.56 8.29
CA ALA A 403 5.96 3.10 8.43
C ALA A 403 4.95 2.40 7.48
N GLY A 404 3.72 2.89 7.44
CA GLY A 404 2.62 2.30 6.66
C GLY A 404 1.84 1.27 7.47
N PHE A 405 1.16 0.36 6.77
CA PHE A 405 0.45 -0.74 7.43
C PHE A 405 1.44 -1.82 7.88
N PHE A 406 1.11 -2.50 8.98
CA PHE A 406 1.90 -3.62 9.48
C PHE A 406 1.00 -4.58 10.23
N THR A 407 1.44 -5.84 10.35
CA THR A 407 0.76 -6.80 11.23
C THR A 407 0.72 -6.28 12.67
N HIS A 408 -0.48 -6.29 13.25
CA HIS A 408 -0.72 -5.87 14.62
C HIS A 408 0.06 -6.69 15.67
N GLN A 409 0.67 -7.81 15.24
CA GLN A 409 1.45 -8.75 16.04
C GLN A 409 2.96 -8.60 15.84
N ARG A 410 3.46 -7.56 15.15
CA ARG A 410 4.89 -7.41 14.78
C ARG A 410 5.89 -7.67 15.92
N GLU A 411 5.59 -7.24 17.14
CA GLU A 411 6.44 -7.45 18.33
C GLU A 411 6.51 -8.92 18.78
N LEU A 412 5.53 -9.74 18.40
CA LEU A 412 5.44 -11.17 18.72
C LEU A 412 6.27 -12.05 17.77
N TYR A 413 6.60 -11.58 16.55
CA TYR A 413 7.45 -12.33 15.61
C TYR A 413 8.87 -12.55 16.15
N PHE A 414 9.33 -11.71 17.09
CA PHE A 414 10.58 -11.94 17.82
C PHE A 414 10.57 -13.27 18.60
N ASP A 415 9.41 -13.74 19.06
CA ASP A 415 9.32 -15.04 19.75
C ASP A 415 9.56 -16.22 18.80
N LEU A 416 9.40 -16.02 17.48
CA LEU A 416 9.68 -17.00 16.43
C LEU A 416 11.15 -16.96 15.94
N ALA A 417 11.92 -15.94 16.33
CA ALA A 417 13.31 -15.76 15.89
C ALA A 417 14.23 -16.92 16.37
N PRO A 418 15.27 -17.28 15.60
CA PRO A 418 16.28 -18.25 16.01
C PRO A 418 16.96 -17.84 17.33
N PRO A 419 17.42 -18.81 18.17
CA PRO A 419 18.07 -18.49 19.45
C PRO A 419 19.28 -17.55 19.31
N ALA A 420 20.13 -17.77 18.31
CA ALA A 420 21.28 -16.91 18.04
C ALA A 420 20.86 -15.47 17.72
N THR A 421 19.81 -15.29 16.93
CA THR A 421 19.23 -13.98 16.62
C THR A 421 18.69 -13.32 17.90
N LYS A 422 17.95 -14.04 18.74
CA LYS A 422 17.42 -13.50 20.01
C LYS A 422 18.51 -12.96 20.93
N THR A 423 19.67 -13.61 20.98
CA THR A 423 20.84 -13.12 21.73
C THR A 423 21.37 -11.77 21.22
N LEU A 424 21.29 -11.49 19.91
CA LEU A 424 21.78 -10.23 19.32
C LEU A 424 20.92 -9.00 19.68
N TYR A 425 19.62 -9.19 19.90
CA TYR A 425 18.70 -8.11 20.26
C TYR A 425 18.49 -7.96 21.78
N THR A 426 18.92 -8.94 22.58
CA THR A 426 18.80 -8.90 24.04
C THR A 426 20.03 -8.20 24.63
N ARG A 427 19.83 -7.03 25.24
CA ARG A 427 20.91 -6.26 25.87
C ARG A 427 21.47 -7.00 27.10
N ILE A 428 22.79 -6.93 27.29
CA ILE A 428 23.47 -7.45 28.49
C ILE A 428 22.89 -6.75 29.73
N GLY A 429 22.62 -7.53 30.79
CA GLY A 429 22.10 -7.01 32.06
C GLY A 429 20.59 -6.74 32.13
N HIS A 430 19.83 -6.92 31.05
CA HIS A 430 18.37 -6.81 31.07
C HIS A 430 17.68 -8.18 31.21
N ALA A 431 16.52 -8.19 31.87
CA ALA A 431 15.71 -9.41 32.08
C ALA A 431 15.05 -9.98 30.79
N GLY A 432 15.22 -9.32 29.65
CA GLY A 432 14.66 -9.72 28.36
C GLY A 432 14.68 -8.58 27.32
N PRO A 433 14.22 -8.86 26.08
CA PRO A 433 14.10 -7.87 25.02
C PRO A 433 12.98 -6.86 25.32
N SER A 434 13.21 -5.58 25.05
CA SER A 434 12.15 -4.56 25.14
C SER A 434 11.24 -4.57 23.90
N ASP A 435 10.06 -3.95 23.98
CA ASP A 435 9.18 -3.75 22.81
C ASP A 435 9.86 -3.00 21.66
N LYS A 436 10.84 -2.13 21.98
CA LYS A 436 11.70 -1.46 20.99
C LYS A 436 12.64 -2.45 20.30
N ASP A 437 13.23 -3.39 21.03
CA ASP A 437 14.10 -4.42 20.45
C ASP A 437 13.31 -5.41 19.59
N ARG A 438 12.09 -5.79 20.03
CA ARG A 438 11.14 -6.61 19.27
C ARG A 438 10.68 -5.94 17.98
N THR A 439 10.34 -4.64 18.05
CA THR A 439 9.96 -3.84 16.86
C THR A 439 11.12 -3.68 15.90
N ARG A 440 12.34 -3.47 16.42
CA ARG A 440 13.58 -3.36 15.64
C ARG A 440 13.88 -4.64 14.87
N TYR A 441 13.82 -5.81 15.53
CA TYR A 441 13.94 -7.10 14.85
C TYR A 441 12.96 -7.25 13.67
N PHE A 442 11.70 -6.85 13.87
CA PHE A 442 10.71 -6.90 12.79
C PHE A 442 11.08 -5.96 11.64
N GLN A 443 11.50 -4.73 11.93
CA GLN A 443 11.94 -3.78 10.91
C GLN A 443 13.14 -4.31 10.12
N GLU A 444 14.18 -4.80 10.80
CA GLU A 444 15.44 -5.26 10.21
C GLU A 444 15.30 -6.53 9.36
N HIS A 445 14.49 -7.52 9.78
CA HIS A 445 14.35 -8.80 9.06
C HIS A 445 13.16 -8.88 8.08
N PHE A 446 12.11 -8.08 8.26
CA PHE A 446 10.93 -8.14 7.38
C PHE A 446 10.89 -6.99 6.38
N VAL A 447 11.31 -5.78 6.77
CA VAL A 447 10.97 -4.56 6.01
C VAL A 447 12.18 -3.80 5.47
N HIS A 448 13.37 -3.95 6.09
CA HIS A 448 14.59 -3.27 5.67
C HIS A 448 15.07 -3.70 4.27
N PRO A 449 15.68 -2.82 3.46
CA PRO A 449 16.15 -3.17 2.11
C PRO A 449 17.16 -4.32 2.12
N GLU A 450 18.05 -4.38 3.13
CA GLU A 450 19.03 -5.48 3.24
C GLU A 450 18.36 -6.86 3.46
N ALA A 451 17.13 -6.94 3.97
CA ALA A 451 16.41 -8.22 4.06
C ALA A 451 16.12 -8.83 2.66
N TRP A 452 16.16 -8.02 1.60
CA TRP A 452 16.06 -8.46 0.20
C TRP A 452 17.41 -8.87 -0.41
N ARG A 453 18.55 -8.57 0.23
CA ARG A 453 19.88 -8.89 -0.29
C ARG A 453 20.06 -10.40 -0.54
N PRO A 454 19.75 -11.32 0.40
CA PRO A 454 19.86 -12.76 0.14
C PRO A 454 18.96 -13.25 -1.00
N VAL A 455 17.79 -12.62 -1.19
CA VAL A 455 16.87 -12.92 -2.31
C VAL A 455 17.51 -12.51 -3.65
N LEU A 456 18.14 -11.34 -3.70
CA LEU A 456 18.82 -10.81 -4.89
C LEU A 456 20.11 -11.56 -5.20
N GLU A 457 20.86 -12.02 -4.20
CA GLU A 457 22.06 -12.86 -4.39
C GLU A 457 21.69 -14.22 -5.02
N LYS A 458 20.60 -14.82 -4.56
CA LYS A 458 20.04 -16.06 -5.13
C LYS A 458 19.41 -15.84 -6.52
N ASN A 459 18.98 -14.61 -6.82
CA ASN A 459 18.25 -14.26 -8.04
C ASN A 459 18.76 -12.91 -8.64
N PRO A 460 19.99 -12.82 -9.16
CA PRO A 460 20.63 -11.54 -9.52
C PRO A 460 19.93 -10.78 -10.67
N ASN A 461 19.13 -11.48 -11.46
CA ASN A 461 18.30 -10.89 -12.52
C ASN A 461 16.90 -10.45 -12.05
N LEU A 462 16.52 -10.72 -10.80
CA LEU A 462 15.20 -10.40 -10.25
C LEU A 462 14.91 -8.90 -10.37
N ARG A 463 13.72 -8.58 -10.88
CA ARG A 463 13.27 -7.20 -11.05
C ARG A 463 12.45 -6.77 -9.83
N LEU A 464 13.07 -5.97 -8.97
CA LEU A 464 12.53 -5.59 -7.67
C LEU A 464 12.56 -4.08 -7.49
N CYS A 465 11.43 -3.48 -7.10
CA CYS A 465 11.36 -2.10 -6.60
C CYS A 465 11.09 -2.13 -5.10
N CYS A 466 12.00 -1.58 -4.30
CA CYS A 466 11.74 -1.31 -2.89
C CYS A 466 11.14 0.10 -2.75
N ALA A 467 9.81 0.15 -2.61
CA ALA A 467 9.08 1.37 -2.28
C ALA A 467 9.15 1.60 -0.77
N HIS A 468 9.36 2.79 -0.22
CA HIS A 468 9.42 4.12 -0.80
C HIS A 468 10.80 4.68 -0.42
N PHE A 469 11.38 5.55 -1.23
CA PHE A 469 12.72 6.11 -1.03
C PHE A 469 12.72 7.10 0.15
N ALA A 470 12.80 6.54 1.35
CA ALA A 470 12.73 7.26 2.62
C ALA A 470 11.52 8.20 2.74
N SER A 471 10.30 7.72 2.51
CA SER A 471 9.09 8.53 2.80
C SER A 471 8.87 8.82 4.30
N ASP A 472 9.61 8.14 5.18
CA ASP A 472 9.67 8.43 6.63
C ASP A 472 10.79 9.46 6.94
N PRO A 473 10.48 10.61 7.58
CA PRO A 473 11.45 11.63 7.98
C PRO A 473 12.66 11.13 8.77
N SER A 474 12.50 10.07 9.58
CA SER A 474 13.56 9.53 10.45
C SER A 474 14.69 8.83 9.69
N LEU A 475 14.53 8.63 8.38
CA LEU A 475 15.50 7.94 7.53
C LEU A 475 16.53 8.89 6.86
N TRP A 476 16.39 10.21 7.05
CA TRP A 476 17.21 11.24 6.40
C TRP A 476 18.32 11.83 7.30
N ASP A 477 18.53 11.27 8.49
CA ASP A 477 19.56 11.73 9.43
C ASP A 477 20.99 11.38 8.97
N ASP A 478 21.15 10.35 8.14
CA ASP A 478 22.44 9.93 7.59
C ASP A 478 23.02 10.99 6.62
N ASP A 479 24.35 11.09 6.57
CA ASP A 479 25.07 11.89 5.57
C ASP A 479 25.44 11.04 4.33
N PRO A 480 24.96 11.39 3.12
CA PRO A 480 25.29 10.66 1.89
C PRO A 480 26.78 10.53 1.57
N ALA A 481 27.63 11.46 2.04
CA ALA A 481 29.07 11.37 1.86
C ALA A 481 29.66 10.13 2.56
N GLU A 482 29.04 9.70 3.66
CA GLU A 482 29.53 8.60 4.48
C GLU A 482 29.10 7.21 3.98
N PHE A 483 28.18 7.12 3.00
CA PHE A 483 27.82 5.83 2.38
C PHE A 483 29.02 5.17 1.67
N SER A 484 30.05 5.95 1.33
CA SER A 484 31.32 5.47 0.76
C SER A 484 32.19 4.68 1.75
N LYS A 485 31.97 4.81 3.06
CA LYS A 485 32.78 4.17 4.11
C LYS A 485 32.48 2.67 4.23
N ARG A 486 33.51 1.84 4.50
CA ARG A 486 33.37 0.38 4.71
C ARG A 486 32.43 0.07 5.89
N ALA A 487 31.59 -0.97 5.75
CA ALA A 487 30.82 -1.55 6.87
C ALA A 487 31.73 -2.32 7.85
N LEU A 488 31.35 -2.33 9.14
CA LEU A 488 32.09 -3.05 10.18
C LEU A 488 31.71 -4.54 10.24
N THR A 489 32.66 -5.36 10.67
CA THR A 489 32.44 -6.79 10.95
C THR A 489 31.81 -7.03 12.31
N LYS A 490 31.28 -8.24 12.51
CA LYS A 490 30.74 -8.73 13.80
C LYS A 490 31.73 -8.63 14.96
N GLN A 491 33.03 -8.73 14.69
CA GLN A 491 34.05 -8.59 15.73
C GLN A 491 34.29 -7.11 16.07
N GLU A 492 34.50 -6.27 15.06
CA GLU A 492 34.69 -4.82 15.22
C GLU A 492 33.52 -4.17 15.98
N LEU A 493 32.27 -4.57 15.71
CA LEU A 493 31.11 -4.03 16.42
C LEU A 493 31.02 -4.53 17.89
N ARG A 494 31.36 -5.80 18.15
CA ARG A 494 31.38 -6.33 19.53
C ARG A 494 32.48 -5.70 20.37
N ASP A 495 33.63 -5.41 19.75
CA ASP A 495 34.72 -4.71 20.43
C ASP A 495 34.40 -3.22 20.63
N LEU A 496 33.59 -2.60 19.76
CA LEU A 496 32.99 -1.28 19.99
C LEU A 496 32.02 -1.30 21.18
N PHE A 497 31.07 -2.24 21.21
CA PHE A 497 30.09 -2.34 22.29
C PHE A 497 30.74 -2.68 23.64
N ARG A 498 31.74 -3.57 23.68
CA ARG A 498 32.52 -3.82 24.91
C ARG A 498 33.17 -2.54 25.44
N LYS A 499 33.77 -1.73 24.57
CA LYS A 499 34.32 -0.43 24.96
C LYS A 499 33.26 0.54 25.48
N MET A 500 32.02 0.49 24.97
CA MET A 500 30.90 1.27 25.51
C MET A 500 30.51 0.80 26.91
N ASP A 501 30.37 -0.51 27.12
CA ASP A 501 30.00 -1.09 28.42
C ASP A 501 31.11 -0.85 29.46
N ASP A 502 32.38 -1.05 29.10
CA ASP A 502 33.54 -0.74 29.94
C ASP A 502 33.59 0.75 30.33
N TYR A 503 33.29 1.66 29.39
CA TYR A 503 33.22 3.10 29.65
C TYR A 503 32.05 3.48 30.58
N ASN A 504 30.87 2.88 30.38
CA ASN A 504 29.72 3.05 31.28
C ASN A 504 30.02 2.52 32.69
N ILE A 505 30.70 1.37 32.81
CA ILE A 505 31.13 0.78 34.08
C ILE A 505 32.17 1.68 34.77
N GLN A 506 33.09 2.29 34.03
CA GLN A 506 34.05 3.25 34.58
C GLN A 506 33.37 4.52 35.10
N LEU A 507 32.46 5.13 34.33
CA LEU A 507 31.68 6.29 34.77
C LEU A 507 30.88 6.00 36.05
N ALA A 508 30.18 4.86 36.11
CA ALA A 508 29.43 4.45 37.30
C ALA A 508 30.30 4.25 38.56
N ARG A 509 31.59 3.93 38.40
CA ARG A 509 32.55 3.79 39.52
C ARG A 509 33.13 5.12 40.01
N TRP A 510 33.07 6.18 39.22
CA TRP A 510 33.73 7.46 39.52
C TRP A 510 32.84 8.51 40.19
N GLY A 511 31.59 8.15 40.54
CA GLY A 511 30.69 8.99 41.36
C GLY A 511 30.14 10.24 40.69
N GLY A 512 30.66 10.62 39.51
CA GLY A 512 30.01 11.58 38.62
C GLY A 512 28.66 11.01 38.18
N GLY A 513 27.58 11.77 38.40
CA GLY A 513 26.22 11.32 38.07
C GLY A 513 26.10 10.85 36.63
N MET A 514 25.26 9.84 36.39
CA MET A 514 25.07 9.25 35.06
C MET A 514 24.82 10.36 34.03
N LEU A 515 25.77 10.52 33.10
CA LEU A 515 25.47 11.04 31.78
C LEU A 515 24.30 10.21 31.22
N GLY A 516 23.35 10.86 30.54
CA GLY A 516 22.19 10.14 30.02
C GLY A 516 22.65 9.03 29.06
N GLU A 517 21.84 7.97 28.88
CA GLU A 517 22.12 6.91 27.88
C GLU A 517 22.52 7.52 26.52
N LYS A 518 21.89 8.64 26.18
CA LYS A 518 22.14 9.48 25.00
C LYS A 518 23.51 10.17 24.98
N ASP A 519 24.01 10.66 26.11
CA ASP A 519 25.30 11.36 26.19
C ASP A 519 26.48 10.39 26.13
N CYS A 520 26.36 9.20 26.73
CA CYS A 520 27.33 8.12 26.55
C CYS A 520 27.29 7.54 25.14
N LEU A 521 26.09 7.40 24.54
CA LEU A 521 25.94 7.10 23.13
C LEU A 521 26.66 8.16 22.29
N ASP A 522 26.34 9.44 22.43
CA ASP A 522 26.96 10.55 21.69
C ASP A 522 28.49 10.62 21.90
N ALA A 523 29.01 10.35 23.10
CA ALA A 523 30.45 10.37 23.37
C ALA A 523 31.20 9.28 22.59
N VAL A 524 30.66 8.06 22.53
CA VAL A 524 31.27 6.97 21.74
C VAL A 524 30.91 7.09 20.25
N TRP A 525 29.75 7.64 19.90
CA TRP A 525 29.37 7.96 18.52
C TRP A 525 30.22 9.07 17.91
N ARG A 526 30.73 10.02 18.69
CA ARG A 526 31.67 11.06 18.20
C ARG A 526 33.02 10.50 17.75
N THR A 527 33.38 9.27 18.13
CA THR A 527 34.57 8.56 17.62
C THR A 527 34.22 7.50 16.56
N ASN A 528 32.95 7.42 16.15
CA ASN A 528 32.39 6.37 15.31
C ASN A 528 32.25 6.88 13.85
N PRO A 529 32.62 6.09 12.82
CA PRO A 529 32.56 6.53 11.42
C PRO A 529 31.15 6.54 10.77
N PHE A 530 30.06 6.59 11.55
CA PHE A 530 28.68 6.59 11.03
C PHE A 530 27.92 7.88 11.41
N PRO A 531 27.06 8.41 10.52
CA PRO A 531 26.14 9.50 10.82
C PRO A 531 24.70 8.97 10.99
N GLY A 532 23.92 9.56 11.90
CA GLY A 532 22.48 9.28 12.03
C GLY A 532 22.12 8.22 13.09
N ALA A 533 20.84 8.19 13.50
CA ALA A 533 20.38 7.37 14.62
C ALA A 533 20.11 5.88 14.28
N ALA A 534 20.44 5.44 13.07
CA ALA A 534 20.20 4.09 12.60
C ALA A 534 21.10 3.06 13.31
N LYS A 535 20.49 2.04 13.91
CA LYS A 535 21.21 0.89 14.48
C LYS A 535 21.49 -0.15 13.40
N PRO A 536 22.62 -0.89 13.49
CA PRO A 536 23.00 -1.84 12.45
C PRO A 536 22.12 -3.10 12.43
N SER A 537 21.84 -3.60 11.22
CA SER A 537 21.21 -4.90 10.97
C SER A 537 22.26 -5.99 10.70
N ILE A 538 21.86 -7.27 10.74
CA ILE A 538 22.75 -8.45 10.64
C ILE A 538 22.11 -9.49 9.72
N ASP A 539 22.88 -10.09 8.81
CA ASP A 539 22.41 -11.16 7.90
C ASP A 539 22.87 -12.57 8.28
N ASP A 540 22.37 -13.56 7.53
CA ASP A 540 22.68 -14.99 7.67
C ASP A 540 24.16 -15.35 7.38
N SER A 541 24.97 -14.40 6.89
CA SER A 541 26.42 -14.55 6.66
C SER A 541 27.28 -13.95 7.77
N ASP A 542 26.65 -13.54 8.89
CA ASP A 542 27.29 -12.90 10.04
C ASP A 542 27.93 -11.52 9.75
N VAL A 543 27.55 -10.88 8.63
CA VAL A 543 27.96 -9.51 8.28
C VAL A 543 27.02 -8.50 8.95
N ILE A 544 27.61 -7.45 9.52
CA ILE A 544 26.87 -6.39 10.22
C ILE A 544 26.76 -5.16 9.32
N TYR A 545 25.53 -4.87 8.89
CA TYR A 545 25.22 -3.68 8.12
C TYR A 545 24.94 -2.51 9.05
N GLY A 546 26.00 -1.76 9.39
CA GLY A 546 25.93 -0.35 9.79
C GLY A 546 25.51 0.55 8.63
N LYS A 547 24.43 0.19 7.94
CA LYS A 547 23.88 0.91 6.79
C LYS A 547 22.48 1.36 7.15
N GLY A 548 22.23 2.66 7.12
CA GLY A 548 20.87 3.16 7.16
C GLY A 548 20.07 2.77 5.91
N TRP A 549 18.78 3.07 5.97
CA TRP A 549 17.78 2.63 5.01
C TRP A 549 18.07 3.15 3.59
N ILE A 550 18.40 4.44 3.48
CA ILE A 550 18.76 5.10 2.22
C ILE A 550 20.03 4.49 1.63
N ARG A 551 21.08 4.33 2.45
CA ARG A 551 22.36 3.76 2.03
C ARG A 551 22.17 2.38 1.40
N SER A 552 21.37 1.54 2.05
CA SER A 552 21.07 0.17 1.61
C SER A 552 20.41 0.17 0.23
N ILE A 553 19.41 1.03 0.00
CA ILE A 553 18.79 1.20 -1.33
C ILE A 553 19.81 1.68 -2.37
N VAL A 554 20.66 2.67 -2.04
CA VAL A 554 21.66 3.21 -2.97
C VAL A 554 22.68 2.15 -3.41
N GLU A 555 23.13 1.30 -2.48
CA GLU A 555 24.04 0.19 -2.76
C GLU A 555 23.36 -0.93 -3.57
N LEU A 556 22.14 -1.34 -3.22
CA LEU A 556 21.38 -2.35 -3.97
C LEU A 556 21.08 -1.88 -5.41
N CYS A 557 20.72 -0.60 -5.59
CA CYS A 557 20.57 0.05 -6.89
C CYS A 557 21.85 0.01 -7.74
N LYS A 558 23.03 0.03 -7.11
CA LYS A 558 24.34 -0.07 -7.79
C LYS A 558 24.67 -1.52 -8.15
N GLN A 559 24.46 -2.45 -7.21
CA GLN A 559 24.86 -3.84 -7.33
C GLN A 559 23.96 -4.66 -8.27
N TYR A 560 22.66 -4.39 -8.27
CA TYR A 560 21.67 -5.18 -9.00
C TYR A 560 21.07 -4.37 -10.17
N PRO A 561 21.32 -4.75 -11.45
CA PRO A 561 20.83 -4.01 -12.61
C PRO A 561 19.31 -3.81 -12.65
N ASN A 562 18.56 -4.80 -12.18
CA ASN A 562 17.09 -4.78 -12.17
C ASN A 562 16.46 -4.34 -10.83
N PHE A 563 17.26 -3.84 -9.87
CA PHE A 563 16.76 -3.26 -8.61
C PHE A 563 16.47 -1.75 -8.75
N TYR A 564 15.33 -1.30 -8.22
CA TYR A 564 14.78 0.06 -8.32
C TYR A 564 14.21 0.52 -6.97
N THR A 565 13.83 1.79 -6.90
CA THR A 565 13.07 2.41 -5.81
C THR A 565 12.12 3.47 -6.38
N ASP A 566 11.19 3.99 -5.59
CA ASP A 566 10.30 5.09 -6.00
C ASP A 566 10.22 6.18 -4.93
N ILE A 567 9.85 7.41 -5.31
CA ILE A 567 9.68 8.55 -4.38
C ILE A 567 8.22 8.78 -3.97
N SER A 568 7.38 7.74 -3.96
CA SER A 568 5.97 7.89 -3.62
C SER A 568 5.75 8.29 -2.16
N TYR A 569 4.77 9.16 -1.93
CA TYR A 569 4.51 9.85 -0.67
C TYR A 569 5.70 10.59 -0.02
N LEU A 570 6.74 10.96 -0.79
CA LEU A 570 7.84 11.77 -0.26
C LEU A 570 7.31 13.17 0.16
N PRO A 571 7.67 13.72 1.35
CA PRO A 571 7.10 14.97 1.84
C PRO A 571 7.31 16.18 0.92
N THR A 572 6.23 16.91 0.64
CA THR A 572 6.24 18.20 -0.05
C THR A 572 6.81 19.32 0.84
N PHE A 573 7.21 20.44 0.23
CA PHE A 573 7.84 21.59 0.90
C PHE A 573 7.11 22.02 2.19
N ASP A 574 5.77 22.14 2.15
CA ASP A 574 4.96 22.67 3.26
C ASP A 574 4.93 21.75 4.51
N LYS A 575 5.20 20.45 4.34
CA LYS A 575 5.35 19.51 5.46
C LYS A 575 6.65 19.75 6.24
N VAL A 576 7.67 20.31 5.60
CA VAL A 576 8.95 20.63 6.26
C VAL A 576 8.73 21.74 7.29
N ASP A 577 7.86 22.72 7.02
CA ASP A 577 7.75 23.89 7.88
C ASP A 577 6.87 23.71 9.13
N SER A 578 5.81 22.90 9.04
CA SER A 578 4.79 22.73 10.08
C SER A 578 5.26 22.02 11.38
N TRP A 579 6.41 21.32 11.38
CA TRP A 579 6.98 20.66 12.58
C TRP A 579 7.99 21.55 13.33
N GLY A 580 7.55 22.71 13.80
CA GLY A 580 8.39 23.86 14.19
C GLY A 580 9.18 23.79 15.51
N LEU A 581 9.97 22.74 15.80
CA LEU A 581 10.71 22.66 17.08
C LEU A 581 12.20 22.23 17.08
N PHE A 582 12.80 21.74 15.98
CA PHE A 582 14.23 21.34 16.00
C PHE A 582 15.08 21.90 14.84
N LYS A 583 16.33 22.24 15.17
CA LYS A 583 17.09 23.36 14.57
C LYS A 583 18.05 23.00 13.41
N LYS A 584 17.87 21.87 12.73
CA LYS A 584 18.68 21.44 11.56
C LYS A 584 17.81 20.71 10.52
N ARG A 585 16.98 21.46 9.79
CA ARG A 585 16.18 20.89 8.69
C ARG A 585 17.05 20.72 7.43
N ARG A 586 17.61 19.52 7.25
CA ARG A 586 18.05 19.05 5.93
C ARG A 586 16.81 18.96 5.05
N TYR A 587 16.77 19.70 3.95
CA TYR A 587 15.67 19.62 2.99
C TYR A 587 15.76 18.25 2.29
N TYR A 588 14.75 17.39 2.40
CA TYR A 588 14.80 16.01 1.87
C TYR A 588 15.19 15.99 0.39
N TRP A 589 14.66 16.93 -0.39
CA TRP A 589 14.98 17.13 -1.80
C TRP A 589 16.44 17.57 -2.04
N HIS A 590 17.04 18.39 -1.17
CA HIS A 590 18.48 18.68 -1.25
C HIS A 590 19.33 17.45 -0.92
N VAL A 591 18.92 16.63 0.06
CA VAL A 591 19.65 15.39 0.37
C VAL A 591 19.52 14.38 -0.79
N LEU A 592 18.36 14.30 -1.45
CA LEU A 592 18.19 13.55 -2.70
C LEU A 592 19.11 14.07 -3.82
N ALA A 593 19.28 15.39 -3.93
CA ALA A 593 20.24 15.99 -4.87
C ALA A 593 21.69 15.62 -4.51
N ASP A 594 22.08 15.69 -3.24
CA ASP A 594 23.42 15.28 -2.77
C ASP A 594 23.67 13.78 -3.02
N ILE A 595 22.65 12.93 -2.82
CA ILE A 595 22.68 11.49 -3.18
C ILE A 595 22.90 11.31 -4.68
N ILE A 596 22.14 12.00 -5.54
CA ILE A 596 22.29 11.89 -7.00
C ILE A 596 23.68 12.39 -7.46
N LYS A 597 24.20 13.44 -6.82
CA LYS A 597 25.53 14.00 -7.11
C LYS A 597 26.66 13.02 -6.78
N LEU A 598 26.57 12.34 -5.64
CA LEU A 598 27.56 11.35 -5.19
C LEU A 598 27.36 9.96 -5.83
N TYR A 599 26.12 9.63 -6.19
CA TYR A 599 25.70 8.32 -6.72
C TYR A 599 24.87 8.47 -8.01
N PRO A 600 25.48 8.92 -9.13
CA PRO A 600 24.78 9.21 -10.40
C PRO A 600 23.91 8.08 -10.95
N HIS A 601 24.22 6.82 -10.62
CA HIS A 601 23.42 5.67 -11.06
C HIS A 601 21.97 5.74 -10.58
N MET A 602 21.70 6.40 -9.45
CA MET A 602 20.36 6.53 -8.86
C MET A 602 19.34 7.20 -9.78
N VAL A 603 19.79 8.09 -10.68
CA VAL A 603 18.90 8.77 -11.64
C VAL A 603 18.17 7.79 -12.54
N ASN A 604 18.78 6.64 -12.85
CA ASN A 604 18.18 5.60 -13.69
C ASN A 604 17.41 4.53 -12.88
N LYS A 605 17.27 4.71 -11.55
CA LYS A 605 16.72 3.72 -10.62
C LYS A 605 15.55 4.21 -9.77
N ILE A 606 15.33 5.53 -9.72
CA ILE A 606 14.21 6.15 -9.00
C ILE A 606 13.00 6.29 -9.93
N MET A 607 11.84 5.80 -9.51
CA MET A 607 10.55 6.02 -10.18
C MET A 607 9.73 7.09 -9.46
N PHE A 608 8.87 7.78 -10.21
CA PHE A 608 7.83 8.62 -9.67
C PHE A 608 6.61 7.75 -9.33
N GLY A 609 6.05 7.95 -8.16
CA GLY A 609 4.70 7.52 -7.83
C GLY A 609 4.07 8.52 -6.86
N THR A 610 2.76 8.46 -6.67
CA THR A 610 2.06 9.33 -5.72
C THR A 610 1.80 8.67 -4.38
N ASP A 611 1.53 7.36 -4.39
CA ASP A 611 0.78 6.66 -3.35
C ASP A 611 -0.53 7.41 -3.06
N TRP A 612 -1.34 7.55 -4.12
CA TRP A 612 -2.58 8.34 -4.15
C TRP A 612 -3.46 8.23 -2.89
N TYR A 613 -3.61 7.03 -2.34
CA TYR A 613 -4.40 6.78 -1.14
C TYR A 613 -3.88 7.52 0.10
N MET A 614 -2.56 7.66 0.22
CA MET A 614 -1.92 8.43 1.28
C MET A 614 -2.00 9.94 1.06
N ILE A 615 -2.13 10.42 -0.19
CA ILE A 615 -2.37 11.84 -0.48
C ILE A 615 -3.77 12.28 -0.02
N LEU A 616 -4.78 11.40 -0.06
CA LEU A 616 -6.12 11.71 0.44
C LEU A 616 -6.18 12.00 1.96
N LEU A 617 -5.12 11.64 2.70
CA LEU A 617 -4.90 12.02 4.10
C LEU A 617 -4.50 13.49 4.28
N GLU A 618 -4.19 14.19 3.20
CA GLU A 618 -3.76 15.57 3.19
C GLU A 618 -4.90 16.52 2.78
N PRO A 619 -4.80 17.82 3.14
CA PRO A 619 -5.68 18.86 2.58
C PRO A 619 -5.48 19.07 1.07
N HIS A 620 -4.35 18.62 0.53
CA HIS A 620 -3.97 18.82 -0.87
C HIS A 620 -4.77 17.92 -1.80
N GLN A 621 -5.28 18.47 -2.90
CA GLN A 621 -5.86 17.66 -3.96
C GLN A 621 -4.74 17.00 -4.78
N TYR A 622 -5.04 15.87 -5.45
CA TYR A 622 -4.06 15.12 -6.27
C TYR A 622 -3.24 16.03 -7.21
N MET A 623 -3.94 16.93 -7.92
CA MET A 623 -3.35 17.95 -8.80
C MET A 623 -2.30 18.82 -8.10
N GLU A 624 -2.60 19.30 -6.89
CA GLU A 624 -1.73 20.21 -6.14
C GLU A 624 -0.50 19.47 -5.61
N TRP A 625 -0.68 18.27 -5.04
CA TRP A 625 0.44 17.43 -4.59
C TRP A 625 1.37 17.12 -5.75
N PHE A 626 0.80 16.74 -6.91
CA PHE A 626 1.54 16.47 -8.13
C PHE A 626 2.37 17.67 -8.62
N GLN A 627 1.76 18.87 -8.66
CA GLN A 627 2.46 20.12 -9.00
C GLN A 627 3.60 20.42 -8.01
N LYS A 628 3.36 20.29 -6.70
CA LYS A 628 4.39 20.49 -5.66
C LYS A 628 5.55 19.52 -5.83
N THR A 629 5.29 18.26 -6.19
CA THR A 629 6.34 17.26 -6.44
C THR A 629 7.13 17.52 -7.73
N ILE A 630 6.51 18.05 -8.79
CA ILE A 630 7.24 18.53 -9.99
C ILE A 630 8.17 19.69 -9.63
N LEU A 631 7.67 20.69 -8.88
CA LEU A 631 8.49 21.80 -8.40
C LEU A 631 9.64 21.32 -7.49
N ALA A 632 9.41 20.26 -6.72
CA ALA A 632 10.44 19.66 -5.87
C ALA A 632 11.55 19.01 -6.69
N LEU A 633 11.20 18.21 -7.70
CA LEU A 633 12.17 17.65 -8.64
C LEU A 633 12.91 18.73 -9.44
N LYS A 634 12.25 19.84 -9.78
CA LYS A 634 12.92 20.99 -10.41
C LYS A 634 13.96 21.63 -9.46
N SER A 635 13.65 21.77 -8.18
CA SER A 635 14.61 22.22 -7.16
C SER A 635 15.79 21.25 -7.01
N VAL A 636 15.59 19.93 -7.10
CA VAL A 636 16.68 18.93 -7.15
C VAL A 636 17.58 19.17 -8.37
N GLN A 637 17.00 19.37 -9.56
CA GLN A 637 17.76 19.65 -10.79
C GLN A 637 18.62 20.92 -10.65
N ASP A 638 18.06 21.98 -10.07
CA ASP A 638 18.73 23.26 -9.91
C ASP A 638 19.88 23.20 -8.88
N HIS A 639 19.74 22.42 -7.80
CA HIS A 639 20.81 22.17 -6.82
C HIS A 639 21.94 21.28 -7.38
N LEU A 640 21.60 20.32 -8.26
CA LEU A 640 22.61 19.47 -8.91
C LEU A 640 23.53 20.25 -9.84
N GLY A 641 22.96 21.15 -10.66
CA GLY A 641 23.69 21.96 -11.63
C GLY A 641 24.51 21.14 -12.65
N GLY A 642 25.48 21.80 -13.31
CA GLY A 642 26.40 21.16 -14.25
C GLY A 642 25.68 20.33 -15.33
N GLN A 643 26.09 19.06 -15.50
CA GLN A 643 25.47 18.14 -16.46
C GLN A 643 23.99 17.81 -16.21
N TYR A 644 23.47 18.11 -15.01
CA TYR A 644 22.07 17.87 -14.65
C TYR A 644 21.17 19.09 -14.86
N ALA A 645 21.74 20.28 -15.10
CA ALA A 645 20.97 21.52 -15.28
C ALA A 645 19.97 21.44 -16.45
N THR A 646 20.31 20.66 -17.48
CA THR A 646 19.43 20.35 -18.62
C THR A 646 18.69 19.02 -18.49
N TRP A 647 19.02 18.17 -17.51
CA TRP A 647 18.42 16.84 -17.36
C TRP A 647 17.05 16.94 -16.68
N ASN A 648 15.99 16.59 -17.39
CA ASN A 648 14.64 16.58 -16.84
C ASN A 648 14.37 15.34 -15.97
N LEU A 649 14.61 15.45 -14.65
CA LEU A 649 14.41 14.36 -13.70
C LEU A 649 12.96 13.87 -13.61
N PHE A 650 11.97 14.75 -13.78
CA PHE A 650 10.56 14.33 -13.79
C PHE A 650 10.27 13.35 -14.94
N HIS A 651 10.69 13.65 -16.16
CA HIS A 651 10.54 12.73 -17.30
C HIS A 651 11.33 11.43 -17.11
N GLN A 652 12.52 11.49 -16.50
CA GLN A 652 13.29 10.30 -16.17
C GLN A 652 12.51 9.39 -15.20
N PHE A 653 11.97 9.95 -14.12
CA PHE A 653 11.34 9.19 -13.04
C PHE A 653 9.89 8.78 -13.36
N ALA A 654 9.13 9.59 -14.10
CA ALA A 654 7.72 9.37 -14.40
C ALA A 654 7.42 8.77 -15.78
N VAL A 655 8.45 8.59 -16.62
CA VAL A 655 8.29 7.98 -17.95
C VAL A 655 9.32 6.89 -18.18
N ILE A 656 10.61 7.24 -18.22
CA ILE A 656 11.66 6.32 -18.67
C ILE A 656 11.85 5.16 -17.69
N ASN A 657 12.07 5.46 -16.40
CA ASN A 657 12.35 4.43 -15.40
C ASN A 657 11.16 3.46 -15.21
N PRO A 658 9.89 3.91 -15.15
CA PRO A 658 8.73 3.01 -15.12
C PRO A 658 8.55 2.19 -16.40
N ILE A 659 8.78 2.74 -17.61
CA ILE A 659 8.72 1.94 -18.86
C ILE A 659 9.76 0.81 -18.85
N LYS A 660 10.95 1.06 -18.29
CA LYS A 660 12.01 0.05 -18.14
C LYS A 660 11.68 -0.98 -17.06
N PHE A 661 11.18 -0.54 -15.90
CA PHE A 661 10.82 -1.42 -14.80
C PHE A 661 9.60 -2.32 -15.11
N TYR A 662 8.51 -1.77 -15.64
CA TYR A 662 7.35 -2.58 -16.02
C TYR A 662 7.49 -3.26 -17.39
N ARG A 663 8.62 -3.03 -18.08
CA ARG A 663 8.91 -3.49 -19.45
C ARG A 663 7.80 -3.16 -20.45
N LEU A 664 7.15 -2.00 -20.29
CA LEU A 664 6.00 -1.63 -21.14
C LEU A 664 6.40 -1.60 -22.62
N HIS A 665 7.62 -1.15 -22.92
CA HIS A 665 8.25 -1.13 -24.25
C HIS A 665 8.44 -2.50 -24.93
N GLU A 666 8.29 -3.60 -24.20
CA GLU A 666 8.38 -4.98 -24.72
C GLU A 666 7.07 -5.78 -24.47
N ARG A 667 6.31 -5.43 -23.42
CA ARG A 667 5.10 -6.16 -22.98
C ARG A 667 3.79 -5.59 -23.49
N HIS A 668 3.76 -4.36 -24.03
CA HIS A 668 2.51 -3.74 -24.50
C HIS A 668 1.68 -4.62 -25.47
N PRO A 669 2.23 -5.42 -26.40
CA PRO A 669 1.41 -6.24 -27.30
C PRO A 669 0.65 -7.34 -26.56
N LYS A 670 1.29 -7.97 -25.56
CA LYS A 670 0.69 -9.00 -24.70
C LYS A 670 -0.40 -8.40 -23.80
N ILE A 671 -0.13 -7.22 -23.23
CA ILE A 671 -1.09 -6.47 -22.40
C ILE A 671 -2.33 -6.08 -23.22
N LYS A 672 -2.15 -5.62 -24.48
CA LYS A 672 -3.26 -5.35 -25.40
C LYS A 672 -4.09 -6.61 -25.66
N ALA A 673 -3.47 -7.71 -26.04
CA ALA A 673 -4.20 -8.95 -26.35
C ALA A 673 -4.98 -9.48 -25.13
N ALA A 674 -4.40 -9.40 -23.93
CA ALA A 674 -5.07 -9.70 -22.66
C ALA A 674 -6.31 -8.83 -22.43
N LEU A 675 -6.17 -7.51 -22.59
CA LEU A 675 -7.28 -6.56 -22.45
C LEU A 675 -8.36 -6.80 -23.51
N GLU A 676 -8.02 -7.02 -24.79
CA GLU A 676 -9.01 -7.33 -25.84
C GLU A 676 -9.82 -8.60 -25.52
N ALA A 677 -9.15 -9.66 -25.05
CA ALA A 677 -9.78 -10.91 -24.67
C ALA A 677 -10.69 -10.77 -23.44
N LYS A 678 -10.30 -9.96 -22.44
CA LYS A 678 -11.11 -9.68 -21.25
C LYS A 678 -12.28 -8.72 -21.55
N ILE A 679 -12.06 -7.63 -22.28
CA ILE A 679 -13.12 -6.69 -22.73
C ILE A 679 -14.17 -7.43 -23.54
N GLY A 680 -13.78 -8.35 -24.43
CA GLY A 680 -14.71 -9.16 -25.22
C GLY A 680 -15.58 -10.13 -24.43
N LYS A 681 -15.27 -10.39 -23.15
CA LYS A 681 -16.00 -11.30 -22.24
C LYS A 681 -16.62 -10.59 -21.04
N ALA A 682 -16.36 -9.29 -20.87
CA ALA A 682 -16.78 -8.54 -19.70
C ALA A 682 -18.28 -8.29 -19.71
N LYS A 683 -18.93 -8.51 -18.55
CA LYS A 683 -20.32 -8.12 -18.30
C LYS A 683 -20.34 -6.80 -17.53
N GLY A 684 -21.38 -6.00 -17.76
CA GLY A 684 -21.61 -4.76 -17.02
C GLY A 684 -20.58 -3.65 -17.25
N ILE A 685 -20.08 -3.52 -18.48
CA ILE A 685 -19.28 -2.38 -18.98
C ILE A 685 -19.71 -2.05 -20.43
N ASP A 686 -19.44 -0.82 -20.90
CA ASP A 686 -19.53 -0.51 -22.34
C ASP A 686 -18.32 -1.11 -23.09
N VAL A 687 -18.54 -2.29 -23.67
CA VAL A 687 -17.55 -3.03 -24.48
C VAL A 687 -17.09 -2.24 -25.72
N LYS A 688 -17.97 -1.41 -26.31
CA LYS A 688 -17.66 -0.64 -27.52
C LYS A 688 -16.75 0.53 -27.20
N GLU A 689 -17.07 1.30 -26.16
CA GLU A 689 -16.22 2.40 -25.69
C GLU A 689 -14.92 1.86 -25.10
N ALA A 690 -14.91 0.76 -24.32
CA ALA A 690 -13.69 0.15 -23.82
C ALA A 690 -12.73 -0.28 -24.95
N LYS A 691 -13.22 -0.93 -26.01
CA LYS A 691 -12.40 -1.26 -27.20
C LYS A 691 -11.84 -0.02 -27.90
N LYS A 692 -12.66 1.02 -28.07
CA LYS A 692 -12.25 2.30 -28.68
C LYS A 692 -11.19 3.02 -27.85
N GLN A 693 -11.34 3.02 -26.52
CA GLN A 693 -10.34 3.58 -25.61
C GLN A 693 -9.03 2.81 -25.72
N LEU A 694 -9.06 1.48 -25.59
CA LEU A 694 -7.89 0.62 -25.71
C LEU A 694 -7.14 0.86 -27.01
N ALA A 695 -7.84 0.91 -28.15
CA ALA A 695 -7.24 1.21 -29.44
C ALA A 695 -6.50 2.57 -29.41
N ARG A 696 -7.18 3.65 -29.02
CA ARG A 696 -6.61 5.01 -28.95
C ARG A 696 -5.39 5.09 -28.02
N GLN A 697 -5.46 4.48 -26.85
CA GLN A 697 -4.37 4.52 -25.86
C GLN A 697 -3.18 3.64 -26.29
N TYR A 698 -3.45 2.52 -26.95
CA TYR A 698 -2.40 1.65 -27.46
C TYR A 698 -1.57 2.31 -28.56
N GLU A 699 -2.17 3.16 -29.40
CA GLU A 699 -1.42 3.95 -30.39
C GLU A 699 -0.36 4.85 -29.73
N THR A 700 -0.66 5.42 -28.56
CA THR A 700 0.32 6.19 -27.77
C THR A 700 1.39 5.27 -27.16
N LEU A 701 0.98 4.15 -26.55
CA LEU A 701 1.88 3.23 -25.85
C LEU A 701 2.84 2.49 -26.78
N LYS A 702 2.39 2.04 -27.96
CA LYS A 702 3.18 1.22 -28.89
C LYS A 702 4.34 1.98 -29.54
N ARG A 703 4.30 3.32 -29.53
CA ARG A 703 5.38 4.20 -30.05
C ARG A 703 6.60 4.22 -29.12
N LEU A 704 6.51 3.63 -27.94
CA LEU A 704 7.58 3.57 -26.93
C LEU A 704 8.34 2.24 -27.01
N ASP A 705 8.77 1.86 -28.20
CA ASP A 705 9.63 0.69 -28.37
C ASP A 705 11.01 0.89 -27.70
N LYS A 706 11.80 -0.18 -27.66
CA LYS A 706 13.14 -0.19 -27.07
C LYS A 706 14.09 0.87 -27.65
N GLY A 707 13.98 1.16 -28.95
CA GLY A 707 14.76 2.19 -29.63
C GLY A 707 14.31 3.60 -29.22
N LYS A 708 13.00 3.87 -29.20
CA LYS A 708 12.46 5.17 -28.73
C LYS A 708 12.81 5.41 -27.25
N VAL A 709 12.75 4.39 -26.39
CA VAL A 709 13.17 4.50 -24.97
C VAL A 709 14.66 4.83 -24.85
N ALA A 710 15.54 4.16 -25.61
CA ALA A 710 16.97 4.46 -25.62
C ALA A 710 17.27 5.88 -26.16
N GLN A 711 16.49 6.37 -27.12
CA GLN A 711 16.56 7.75 -27.61
C GLN A 711 16.11 8.75 -26.53
N MET A 712 14.98 8.47 -25.84
CA MET A 712 14.49 9.28 -24.72
C MET A 712 15.53 9.40 -23.59
N GLU A 713 16.30 8.34 -23.30
CA GLU A 713 17.41 8.38 -22.34
C GLU A 713 18.55 9.33 -22.72
N GLN A 714 18.70 9.70 -24.00
CA GLN A 714 19.67 10.71 -24.43
C GLN A 714 19.04 12.10 -24.50
N ASP A 715 17.78 12.21 -24.89
CA ASP A 715 17.09 13.50 -25.05
C ASP A 715 16.66 14.11 -23.71
N VAL A 716 16.29 13.29 -22.73
CA VAL A 716 15.93 13.74 -21.36
C VAL A 716 17.08 14.46 -20.66
N LYS A 717 18.34 14.22 -21.06
CA LYS A 717 19.54 14.90 -20.56
C LYS A 717 19.70 16.32 -21.13
N LYS A 718 19.06 16.60 -22.29
CA LYS A 718 19.15 17.87 -23.04
C LYS A 718 18.01 18.83 -22.69
N GLY A 719 16.92 18.33 -22.10
CA GLY A 719 15.78 19.13 -21.68
C GLY A 719 14.55 18.27 -21.36
N PRO A 720 13.37 18.89 -21.22
CA PRO A 720 12.09 18.18 -21.28
C PRO A 720 11.98 17.37 -22.58
N LEU A 721 11.39 16.17 -22.50
CA LEU A 721 11.18 15.35 -23.69
C LEU A 721 10.18 16.05 -24.63
N LYS A 722 10.61 16.29 -25.87
CA LYS A 722 9.75 16.88 -26.91
C LYS A 722 9.10 15.76 -27.72
N PHE A 723 7.78 15.78 -27.79
CA PHE A 723 6.98 14.90 -28.64
C PHE A 723 6.35 15.78 -29.72
N THR A 724 6.61 15.50 -31.00
CA THR A 724 6.08 16.32 -32.10
C THR A 724 4.66 15.88 -32.45
N LEU A 725 3.80 16.83 -32.82
CA LEU A 725 2.42 16.51 -33.24
C LEU A 725 2.38 15.58 -34.48
N THR A 726 3.40 15.63 -35.33
CA THR A 726 3.59 14.71 -36.46
C THR A 726 3.93 13.27 -36.06
N GLU A 727 4.33 13.01 -34.80
CA GLU A 727 4.41 11.67 -34.20
C GLU A 727 3.09 11.25 -33.52
N ILE A 728 2.09 12.13 -33.44
CA ILE A 728 0.80 11.87 -32.78
C ILE A 728 -0.30 11.55 -33.81
N ASP A 729 -0.34 12.25 -34.94
CA ASP A 729 -1.37 12.12 -35.99
C ASP A 729 -0.99 11.18 -37.17
N LYS A 730 0.13 10.46 -37.07
CA LYS A 730 0.53 9.37 -37.99
C LYS A 730 0.49 8.00 -37.32
#